data_AF-A0A534NK12-F1
#
_entry.id   AF-A0A534NK12-F1
#
_cell.length_a   1.000
_cell.length_b   1.000
_cell.length_c   1.000
_cell.angle_alpha   90.00
_cell.angle_beta   90.00
_cell.angle_gamma   90.00
#
_symmetry.space_group_name_H-M   'P 1'
#
loop_
_entity.id
_entity.type
_entity.pdbx_description
1 polymer ?
#
loop_
_entity_poly.entity_id
_entity_poly.type
_entity_poly.pdbx_seq_one_letter_code
_entity_poly.pdbx_strand_id
1 'polypeptide(L)'
;MTVKSGRFPQRGQSVAHVPDEALDPLPCSDMDFQFYSFIIPSLIAGWHLSKAQAGTLQTSTLLASALGGWMAGLIADRIGRVRTLQITILWFALFTGLCGLAQSYGQLLAARSLMGLGFGGEWAAGAVLMGEVIAARHRGKAVGAVQSGWALGWGAAAILYTVMFSILPEQTAWRVLFLAGILPSLLVLYIRRNVEEPAVFRAARQSGARGRFWEIFAPDMAATTALAALLATGAQGGYYAITTWLPTYLKTVRGLSVFNTGGYLGVVIAGSFCGYLVSAVLSDQLGRKRNFYLFSLCSMATVLIYTLVPISDRAMLVLGFPLGFFASGIFSGMGAFFTELFPTRVRGSGQGFSYNFGRGVGALFPTVIGFLAASMPLGRAIGIFAASAYALLFVAALMLPDLSRRGDRPPPRTVRIQACYDGADLEDVARELGVAAEEVVRRHARAEHVVSFLGFAPGFAYMTGGFPVARLGTPRVRVPPGSLAVADGYTGIYPAETPGGWRLLGRVSARMFDPAADPPALLRPGDRVLFEPVRKLPRPPRRPRPPAPSGEPLLRVIAPGAFTSVQGGPRHGLASSGVPAGGAMDLASLAAANRALGNDAFAAALEITLTGPELEALQDLRLALGTDVRPIKRGDRLATGQVRRGVRAYLAAKGGLALPLPGEPIRALAAGEVLHGASGPRRQGAEPPRLPIRWGEPLIEVRAHRGPQWHFFASPEDFFDREYRVTPSSDRRGLRLHGPAMALARRSDIPPEGTAPGAVQVPGDGMPIVLGPDRPVTGGYAKIATVIPADFPLLAQARPGTAVRFVEQPWT
;
A
#
# COMPACT_ATOMS: atom_id res chain seq x y z
N MET A 1 -43.10 -38.97 33.83
CA MET A 1 -42.92 -37.62 34.41
C MET A 1 -41.81 -36.90 33.66
N THR A 2 -42.18 -35.77 33.09
CA THR A 2 -41.46 -34.74 32.32
C THR A 2 -39.96 -34.59 32.58
N VAL A 3 -39.14 -34.72 31.52
CA VAL A 3 -37.80 -34.12 31.44
C VAL A 3 -37.86 -32.99 30.40
N LYS A 4 -37.62 -31.76 30.86
CA LYS A 4 -37.54 -30.53 30.04
C LYS A 4 -36.10 -30.03 29.99
N SER A 5 -35.60 -29.89 28.75
CA SER A 5 -34.72 -28.82 28.23
C SER A 5 -33.48 -28.37 29.01
N GLY A 6 -32.31 -28.89 28.63
CA GLY A 6 -31.02 -28.20 28.75
C GLY A 6 -30.69 -27.48 27.44
N ARG A 7 -30.50 -26.15 27.49
CA ARG A 7 -30.04 -25.32 26.38
C ARG A 7 -28.56 -25.55 26.11
N PHE A 8 -28.22 -25.85 24.86
CA PHE A 8 -26.83 -25.85 24.35
C PHE A 8 -26.24 -24.43 24.35
N PRO A 9 -24.93 -24.26 24.66
CA PRO A 9 -24.25 -22.98 24.59
C PRO A 9 -24.03 -22.54 23.14
N GLN A 10 -24.23 -21.24 22.89
CA GLN A 10 -24.06 -20.61 21.59
C GLN A 10 -22.62 -20.76 21.09
N ARG A 11 -22.49 -21.28 19.86
CA ARG A 11 -21.24 -21.34 19.10
C ARG A 11 -20.62 -19.95 19.01
N GLY A 12 -19.36 -19.85 19.43
CA GLY A 12 -18.51 -18.70 19.17
C GLY A 12 -18.44 -18.43 17.67
N GLN A 13 -18.44 -17.13 17.33
CA GLN A 13 -18.24 -16.64 15.98
C GLN A 13 -16.85 -17.07 15.50
N SER A 14 -16.78 -18.21 14.81
CA SER A 14 -15.68 -18.47 13.88
C SER A 14 -15.80 -17.42 12.79
N VAL A 15 -14.75 -16.66 12.55
CA VAL A 15 -14.58 -15.91 11.30
C VAL A 15 -14.74 -16.93 10.18
N ALA A 16 -15.89 -16.90 9.50
CA ALA A 16 -16.14 -17.75 8.35
C ALA A 16 -15.08 -17.40 7.31
N HIS A 17 -14.20 -18.36 7.06
CA HIS A 17 -13.33 -18.35 5.90
C HIS A 17 -14.25 -18.41 4.68
N VAL A 18 -14.60 -17.25 4.13
CA VAL A 18 -15.21 -17.20 2.80
C VAL A 18 -14.12 -17.70 1.85
N PRO A 19 -14.37 -18.73 1.03
CA PRO A 19 -13.42 -19.13 0.01
C PRO A 19 -13.19 -17.91 -0.89
N ASP A 20 -11.92 -17.53 -1.08
CA ASP A 20 -11.51 -16.37 -1.91
C ASP A 20 -12.01 -16.47 -3.38
N GLU A 21 -12.59 -17.61 -3.78
CA GLU A 21 -13.02 -17.92 -5.15
C GLU A 21 -14.55 -17.81 -5.39
N ALA A 22 -15.39 -17.60 -4.37
CA ALA A 22 -16.81 -17.96 -4.47
C ALA A 22 -17.84 -16.82 -4.69
N LEU A 23 -17.46 -15.55 -4.87
CA LEU A 23 -18.43 -14.45 -4.76
C LEU A 23 -18.18 -13.29 -5.73
N ASP A 24 -18.24 -13.58 -7.02
CA ASP A 24 -18.39 -12.50 -8.00
C ASP A 24 -19.65 -12.69 -8.85
N PRO A 25 -20.71 -11.87 -8.67
CA PRO A 25 -21.85 -11.83 -9.59
C PRO A 25 -21.53 -11.21 -10.96
N LEU A 26 -20.39 -10.52 -11.10
CA LEU A 26 -20.01 -9.81 -12.34
C LEU A 26 -20.00 -10.67 -13.61
N PRO A 27 -19.58 -11.96 -13.60
CA PRO A 27 -19.60 -12.78 -14.82
C PRO A 27 -21.01 -12.96 -15.39
N CYS A 28 -22.04 -12.91 -14.54
CA CYS A 28 -23.43 -13.09 -14.93
C CYS A 28 -23.99 -11.84 -15.63
N SER A 29 -23.71 -10.66 -15.08
CA SER A 29 -24.11 -9.38 -15.69
C SER A 29 -23.28 -9.06 -16.94
N ASP A 30 -22.00 -9.45 -16.97
CA ASP A 30 -21.13 -9.37 -18.14
C ASP A 30 -21.64 -10.25 -19.31
N MET A 31 -22.17 -11.44 -19.00
CA MET A 31 -22.78 -12.34 -20.00
C MET A 31 -23.96 -11.69 -20.72
N ASP A 32 -24.93 -11.19 -19.95
CA ASP A 32 -26.15 -10.56 -20.48
C ASP A 32 -25.85 -9.30 -21.29
N PHE A 33 -24.88 -8.52 -20.82
CA PHE A 33 -24.40 -7.35 -21.54
C PHE A 33 -23.91 -7.73 -22.95
N GLN A 34 -23.20 -8.86 -23.07
CA GLN A 34 -22.61 -9.32 -24.31
C GLN A 34 -23.60 -9.95 -25.29
N PHE A 35 -24.77 -10.43 -24.87
CA PHE A 35 -25.79 -11.00 -25.79
C PHE A 35 -26.10 -10.08 -26.97
N TYR A 36 -26.14 -8.77 -26.73
CA TYR A 36 -26.43 -7.81 -27.79
C TYR A 36 -25.45 -7.91 -28.98
N SER A 37 -24.15 -8.00 -28.70
CA SER A 37 -23.12 -8.07 -29.74
C SER A 37 -23.32 -9.24 -30.70
N PHE A 38 -23.86 -10.36 -30.20
CA PHE A 38 -24.12 -11.56 -30.99
C PHE A 38 -25.40 -11.48 -31.82
N ILE A 39 -26.41 -10.74 -31.36
CA ILE A 39 -27.71 -10.67 -32.02
C ILE A 39 -27.84 -9.50 -33.01
N ILE A 40 -26.89 -8.55 -33.03
CA ILE A 40 -26.86 -7.43 -33.98
C ILE A 40 -27.13 -7.89 -35.42
N PRO A 41 -26.47 -8.94 -35.96
CA PRO A 41 -26.72 -9.38 -37.34
C PRO A 41 -28.17 -9.79 -37.59
N SER A 42 -28.78 -10.49 -36.64
CA SER A 42 -30.17 -10.96 -36.75
C SER A 42 -31.18 -9.83 -36.56
N LEU A 43 -30.87 -8.81 -35.75
CA LEU A 43 -31.70 -7.60 -35.66
C LEU A 43 -31.61 -6.74 -36.93
N ILE A 44 -30.43 -6.62 -37.53
CA ILE A 44 -30.24 -5.95 -38.83
C ILE A 44 -31.05 -6.67 -39.92
N ALA A 45 -30.97 -7.99 -39.99
CA ALA A 45 -31.68 -8.78 -40.99
C ALA A 45 -33.20 -8.81 -40.75
N GLY A 46 -33.65 -9.04 -39.51
CA GLY A 46 -35.05 -9.26 -39.18
C GLY A 46 -35.89 -8.00 -38.99
N TRP A 47 -35.28 -6.90 -38.51
CA TRP A 47 -35.97 -5.62 -38.29
C TRP A 47 -35.52 -4.53 -39.27
N HIS A 48 -34.70 -4.88 -40.26
CA HIS A 48 -34.14 -3.96 -41.26
C HIS A 48 -33.43 -2.75 -40.63
N LEU A 49 -32.78 -2.95 -39.48
CA LEU A 49 -32.04 -1.89 -38.80
C LEU A 49 -30.80 -1.50 -39.60
N SER A 50 -30.54 -0.20 -39.69
CA SER A 50 -29.24 0.29 -40.13
C SER A 50 -28.15 -0.05 -39.11
N LYS A 51 -26.89 -0.17 -39.57
CA LYS A 51 -25.73 -0.32 -38.66
C LYS A 51 -25.62 0.87 -37.69
N ALA A 52 -26.02 2.07 -38.11
CA ALA A 52 -26.09 3.24 -37.24
C ALA A 52 -27.09 3.07 -36.09
N GLN A 53 -28.29 2.54 -36.36
CA GLN A 53 -29.28 2.22 -35.34
C GLN A 53 -28.78 1.12 -34.39
N ALA A 54 -28.13 0.07 -34.91
CA ALA A 54 -27.53 -0.97 -34.09
C ALA A 54 -26.40 -0.44 -33.19
N GLY A 55 -25.52 0.41 -33.73
CA GLY A 55 -24.51 1.09 -32.92
C GLY A 55 -25.12 1.98 -31.83
N THR A 56 -26.21 2.68 -32.13
CA THR A 56 -26.92 3.56 -31.19
C THR A 56 -27.53 2.82 -30.00
N LEU A 57 -28.07 1.62 -30.23
CA LEU A 57 -28.53 0.72 -29.16
C LEU A 57 -27.41 0.34 -28.18
N GLN A 58 -26.19 0.10 -28.68
CA GLN A 58 -25.06 -0.22 -27.80
C GLN A 58 -24.53 1.03 -27.07
N THR A 59 -24.41 2.14 -27.79
CA THR A 59 -23.96 3.42 -27.25
C THR A 59 -24.87 3.91 -26.12
N SER A 60 -26.19 3.80 -26.28
CA SER A 60 -27.14 4.26 -25.24
C SER A 60 -27.01 3.45 -23.95
N THR A 61 -26.83 2.12 -24.05
CA THR A 61 -26.56 1.26 -22.88
C THR A 61 -25.25 1.66 -22.18
N LEU A 62 -24.19 1.89 -22.94
CA LEU A 62 -22.88 2.25 -22.39
C LEU A 62 -22.86 3.64 -21.75
N LEU A 63 -23.55 4.62 -22.35
CA LEU A 63 -23.75 5.96 -21.76
C LEU A 63 -24.57 5.88 -20.47
N ALA A 64 -25.67 5.13 -20.49
CA ALA A 64 -26.45 4.88 -19.29
C ALA A 64 -25.64 4.15 -18.22
N SER A 65 -24.75 3.23 -18.60
CA SER A 65 -23.83 2.57 -17.66
C SER A 65 -22.81 3.53 -17.03
N ALA A 66 -22.29 4.51 -17.77
CA ALA A 66 -21.44 5.53 -17.16
C ALA A 66 -22.21 6.34 -16.09
N LEU A 67 -23.45 6.75 -16.39
CA LEU A 67 -24.32 7.47 -15.45
C LEU A 67 -24.72 6.60 -14.24
N GLY A 68 -25.07 5.34 -14.48
CA GLY A 68 -25.44 4.38 -13.45
C GLY A 68 -24.33 4.12 -12.46
N GLY A 69 -23.08 4.04 -12.93
CA GLY A 69 -21.90 3.94 -12.06
C GLY A 69 -21.73 5.12 -11.11
N TRP A 70 -21.94 6.35 -11.60
CA TRP A 70 -21.91 7.55 -10.77
C TRP A 70 -23.06 7.58 -9.76
N MET A 71 -24.30 7.29 -10.20
CA MET A 71 -25.47 7.29 -9.33
C MET A 71 -25.38 6.22 -8.23
N ALA A 72 -25.01 4.99 -8.60
CA ALA A 72 -24.90 3.89 -7.65
C ALA A 72 -23.76 4.09 -6.66
N GLY A 73 -22.63 4.70 -7.06
CA GLY A 73 -21.58 5.08 -6.10
C GLY A 73 -22.12 6.01 -5.00
N LEU A 74 -22.87 7.04 -5.39
CA LEU A 74 -23.52 7.96 -4.45
C LEU A 74 -24.58 7.28 -3.56
N ILE A 75 -25.30 6.31 -4.12
CA ILE A 75 -26.32 5.52 -3.39
C ILE A 75 -25.65 4.54 -2.42
N ALA A 76 -24.58 3.86 -2.84
CA ALA A 76 -23.80 2.93 -2.03
C ALA A 76 -23.24 3.58 -0.76
N ASP A 77 -22.88 4.86 -0.85
CA ASP A 77 -22.45 5.65 0.29
C ASP A 77 -23.59 6.01 1.26
N ARG A 78 -24.85 6.00 0.81
CA ARG A 78 -26.03 6.35 1.64
C ARG A 78 -26.71 5.13 2.26
N ILE A 79 -26.99 4.10 1.47
CA ILE A 79 -27.81 2.96 1.86
C ILE A 79 -27.02 1.66 2.06
N GLY A 80 -25.71 1.67 1.81
CA GLY A 80 -24.84 0.50 1.95
C GLY A 80 -24.54 -0.20 0.63
N ARG A 81 -23.38 -0.86 0.60
CA ARG A 81 -22.76 -1.40 -0.62
C ARG A 81 -23.51 -2.64 -1.10
N VAL A 82 -23.81 -3.57 -0.19
CA VAL A 82 -24.55 -4.81 -0.47
C VAL A 82 -25.97 -4.52 -0.95
N ARG A 83 -26.69 -3.58 -0.30
CA ARG A 83 -28.05 -3.20 -0.74
C ARG A 83 -28.05 -2.54 -2.11
N THR A 84 -27.05 -1.70 -2.39
CA THR A 84 -26.93 -1.08 -3.71
C THR A 84 -26.68 -2.12 -4.79
N LEU A 85 -25.78 -3.08 -4.53
CA LEU A 85 -25.52 -4.21 -5.42
C LEU A 85 -26.78 -5.05 -5.69
N GLN A 86 -27.60 -5.31 -4.66
CA GLN A 86 -28.88 -6.02 -4.83
C GLN A 86 -29.86 -5.26 -5.72
N ILE A 87 -30.00 -3.94 -5.51
CA ILE A 87 -30.89 -3.09 -6.32
C ILE A 87 -30.42 -3.09 -7.77
N THR A 88 -29.12 -2.93 -8.02
CA THR A 88 -28.58 -2.89 -9.39
C THR A 88 -28.73 -4.22 -10.10
N ILE A 89 -28.53 -5.36 -9.43
CA ILE A 89 -28.72 -6.69 -10.02
C ILE A 89 -30.19 -6.94 -10.36
N LEU A 90 -31.13 -6.63 -9.46
CA LEU A 90 -32.57 -6.79 -9.71
C LEU A 90 -33.05 -5.87 -10.84
N TRP A 91 -32.56 -4.63 -10.87
CA TRP A 91 -32.83 -3.67 -11.93
C TRP A 91 -32.34 -4.20 -13.27
N PHE A 92 -31.08 -4.66 -13.32
CA PHE A 92 -30.48 -5.23 -14.50
C PHE A 92 -31.30 -6.43 -15.03
N ALA A 93 -31.64 -7.39 -14.16
CA ALA A 93 -32.43 -8.57 -14.51
C ALA A 93 -33.82 -8.25 -15.10
N LEU A 94 -34.53 -7.29 -14.49
CA LEU A 94 -35.84 -6.83 -14.98
C LEU A 94 -35.73 -6.29 -16.40
N PHE A 95 -34.78 -5.39 -16.65
CA PHE A 95 -34.61 -4.78 -17.96
C PHE A 95 -33.99 -5.71 -19.00
N THR A 96 -33.19 -6.70 -18.61
CA THR A 96 -32.79 -7.82 -19.49
C THR A 96 -34.02 -8.60 -19.96
N GLY A 97 -34.94 -8.94 -19.05
CA GLY A 97 -36.19 -9.61 -19.42
C GLY A 97 -37.06 -8.78 -20.38
N LEU A 98 -37.17 -7.47 -20.13
CA LEU A 98 -37.87 -6.55 -21.02
C LEU A 98 -37.22 -6.45 -22.41
N CYS A 99 -35.90 -6.63 -22.53
CA CYS A 99 -35.23 -6.72 -23.83
C CYS A 99 -35.70 -7.94 -24.64
N GLY A 100 -35.88 -9.11 -24.00
CA GLY A 100 -36.40 -10.31 -24.66
C GLY A 100 -37.84 -10.18 -25.14
N LEU A 101 -38.64 -9.34 -24.47
CA LEU A 101 -40.04 -9.06 -24.80
C LEU A 101 -40.22 -7.90 -25.80
N ALA A 102 -39.16 -7.16 -26.14
CA ALA A 102 -39.26 -5.97 -26.99
C ALA A 102 -39.80 -6.30 -28.40
N GLN A 103 -40.76 -5.51 -28.87
CA GLN A 103 -41.39 -5.69 -30.18
C GLN A 103 -40.99 -4.61 -31.19
N SER A 104 -40.38 -3.51 -30.72
CA SER A 104 -39.93 -2.42 -31.58
C SER A 104 -38.55 -1.91 -31.19
N TYR A 105 -37.90 -1.20 -32.12
CA TYR A 105 -36.61 -0.54 -31.89
C TYR A 105 -36.65 0.38 -30.65
N GLY A 106 -37.71 1.19 -30.52
CA GLY A 106 -37.83 2.13 -29.39
C GLY A 106 -37.97 1.43 -28.04
N GLN A 107 -38.72 0.32 -27.97
CA GLN A 107 -38.83 -0.49 -26.76
C GLN A 107 -37.48 -1.12 -26.39
N LEU A 108 -36.78 -1.68 -27.37
CA LEU A 108 -35.47 -2.30 -27.15
C LEU A 108 -34.44 -1.24 -26.71
N LEU A 109 -34.45 -0.05 -27.32
CA LEU A 109 -33.59 1.08 -26.95
C LEU A 109 -33.83 1.55 -25.51
N ALA A 110 -35.09 1.74 -25.12
CA ALA A 110 -35.44 2.13 -23.76
C ALA A 110 -35.03 1.07 -22.75
N ALA A 111 -35.40 -0.20 -22.98
CA ALA A 111 -35.07 -1.30 -22.08
C ALA A 111 -33.55 -1.47 -21.93
N ARG A 112 -32.79 -1.45 -23.04
CA ARG A 112 -31.32 -1.55 -23.02
C ARG A 112 -30.63 -0.36 -22.36
N SER A 113 -31.17 0.84 -22.51
CA SER A 113 -30.61 2.03 -21.84
C SER A 113 -30.83 1.94 -20.33
N LEU A 114 -32.02 1.53 -19.89
CA LEU A 114 -32.33 1.33 -18.47
C LEU A 114 -31.52 0.17 -17.87
N MET A 115 -31.35 -0.94 -18.61
CA MET A 115 -30.45 -2.04 -18.25
C MET A 115 -29.02 -1.54 -17.98
N GLY A 116 -28.53 -0.63 -18.84
CA GLY A 116 -27.21 0.00 -18.70
C GLY A 116 -26.97 0.66 -17.34
N LEU A 117 -27.97 1.35 -16.78
CA LEU A 117 -27.87 1.98 -15.45
C LEU A 117 -27.52 0.96 -14.35
N GLY A 118 -28.16 -0.21 -14.38
CA GLY A 118 -27.89 -1.31 -13.44
C GLY A 118 -26.46 -1.85 -13.59
N PHE A 119 -26.05 -2.12 -14.83
CA PHE A 119 -24.71 -2.64 -15.14
C PHE A 119 -23.58 -1.73 -14.64
N GLY A 120 -23.72 -0.42 -14.90
CA GLY A 120 -22.76 0.57 -14.41
C GLY A 120 -22.66 0.62 -12.89
N GLY A 121 -23.81 0.52 -12.23
CA GLY A 121 -23.90 0.60 -10.79
C GLY A 121 -23.37 -0.62 -10.05
N GLU A 122 -23.56 -1.81 -10.63
CA GLU A 122 -23.01 -3.06 -10.11
C GLU A 122 -21.48 -3.01 -10.04
N TRP A 123 -20.84 -2.59 -11.14
CA TRP A 123 -19.39 -2.43 -11.18
C TRP A 123 -18.87 -1.42 -10.15
N ALA A 124 -19.55 -0.29 -9.99
CA ALA A 124 -19.17 0.74 -9.02
C ALA A 124 -19.26 0.24 -7.57
N ALA A 125 -20.33 -0.47 -7.22
CA ALA A 125 -20.51 -1.04 -5.88
C ALA A 125 -19.56 -2.23 -5.62
N GLY A 126 -19.38 -3.11 -6.60
CA GLY A 126 -18.51 -4.29 -6.52
C GLY A 126 -17.03 -3.95 -6.41
N ALA A 127 -16.53 -3.01 -7.21
CA ALA A 127 -15.12 -2.61 -7.18
C ALA A 127 -14.71 -1.99 -5.82
N VAL A 128 -15.61 -1.23 -5.18
CA VAL A 128 -15.39 -0.67 -3.84
C VAL A 128 -15.39 -1.75 -2.77
N LEU A 129 -16.38 -2.64 -2.79
CA LEU A 129 -16.49 -3.77 -1.86
C LEU A 129 -15.20 -4.61 -1.88
N MET A 130 -14.72 -4.93 -3.08
CA MET A 130 -13.48 -5.66 -3.29
C MET A 130 -12.25 -4.95 -2.72
N GLY A 131 -12.13 -3.64 -2.95
CA GLY A 131 -11.02 -2.84 -2.40
C GLY A 131 -11.00 -2.79 -0.88
N GLU A 132 -12.16 -2.94 -0.24
CA GLU A 132 -12.34 -3.00 1.22
C GLU A 132 -12.06 -4.40 1.80
N VAL A 133 -12.34 -5.48 1.06
CA VAL A 133 -12.15 -6.88 1.51
C VAL A 133 -10.73 -7.39 1.24
N ILE A 134 -10.08 -6.95 0.16
CA ILE A 134 -8.78 -7.49 -0.27
C ILE A 134 -7.61 -6.73 0.38
N ALA A 135 -6.73 -7.48 1.06
CA ALA A 135 -5.51 -6.97 1.68
C ALA A 135 -4.58 -6.26 0.68
N ALA A 136 -3.99 -5.13 1.09
CA ALA A 136 -3.20 -4.25 0.23
C ALA A 136 -2.07 -4.95 -0.56
N ARG A 137 -1.48 -6.00 0.00
CA ARG A 137 -0.40 -6.80 -0.60
C ARG A 137 -0.82 -7.64 -1.82
N HIS A 138 -2.12 -7.94 -1.98
CA HIS A 138 -2.62 -8.82 -3.05
C HIS A 138 -3.55 -8.11 -4.04
N ARG A 139 -3.77 -6.79 -3.89
CA ARG A 139 -4.77 -6.04 -4.67
C ARG A 139 -4.60 -6.14 -6.19
N GLY A 140 -3.37 -6.07 -6.70
CA GLY A 140 -3.12 -6.16 -8.14
C GLY A 140 -3.54 -7.51 -8.75
N LYS A 141 -3.14 -8.61 -8.11
CA LYS A 141 -3.47 -9.98 -8.54
C LYS A 141 -4.96 -10.28 -8.42
N ALA A 142 -5.59 -9.85 -7.32
CA ALA A 142 -7.01 -10.07 -7.09
C ALA A 142 -7.89 -9.26 -8.07
N VAL A 143 -7.49 -8.02 -8.39
CA VAL A 143 -8.19 -7.21 -9.41
C VAL A 143 -8.05 -7.85 -10.80
N GLY A 144 -6.88 -8.40 -11.14
CA GLY A 144 -6.68 -9.13 -12.38
C GLY A 144 -7.55 -10.39 -12.50
N ALA A 145 -7.63 -11.17 -11.42
CA ALA A 145 -8.49 -12.36 -11.35
C ALA A 145 -9.96 -12.01 -11.53
N VAL A 146 -10.45 -10.96 -10.88
CA VAL A 146 -11.86 -10.55 -11.01
C VAL A 146 -12.17 -9.98 -12.37
N GLN A 147 -11.26 -9.20 -12.96
CA GLN A 147 -11.46 -8.74 -14.33
C GLN A 147 -11.46 -9.88 -15.37
N SER A 148 -10.84 -11.02 -15.07
CA SER A 148 -10.96 -12.21 -15.92
C SER A 148 -12.37 -12.80 -15.94
N GLY A 149 -13.22 -12.46 -14.95
CA GLY A 149 -14.64 -12.77 -14.90
C GLY A 149 -15.42 -12.26 -16.12
N TRP A 150 -15.00 -11.12 -16.69
CA TRP A 150 -15.56 -10.61 -17.95
C TRP A 150 -15.44 -11.63 -19.08
N ALA A 151 -14.28 -12.28 -19.22
CA ALA A 151 -14.05 -13.26 -20.27
C ALA A 151 -14.90 -14.52 -20.06
N LEU A 152 -15.12 -14.92 -18.80
CA LEU A 152 -16.02 -16.03 -18.46
C LEU A 152 -17.47 -15.71 -18.84
N GLY A 153 -17.96 -14.51 -18.50
CA GLY A 153 -19.29 -14.04 -18.90
C GLY A 153 -19.46 -13.99 -20.42
N TRP A 154 -18.47 -13.44 -21.12
CA TRP A 154 -18.48 -13.41 -22.59
C TRP A 154 -18.46 -14.82 -23.21
N GLY A 155 -17.70 -15.75 -22.62
CA GLY A 155 -17.67 -17.17 -23.00
C GLY A 155 -19.03 -17.84 -22.83
N ALA A 156 -19.67 -17.66 -21.67
CA ALA A 156 -21.01 -18.17 -21.43
C ALA A 156 -22.03 -17.60 -22.44
N ALA A 157 -21.91 -16.31 -22.78
CA ALA A 157 -22.77 -15.66 -23.76
C ALA A 157 -22.59 -16.27 -25.16
N ALA A 158 -21.35 -16.54 -25.57
CA ALA A 158 -21.04 -17.16 -26.85
C ALA A 158 -21.59 -18.60 -26.96
N ILE A 159 -21.50 -19.37 -25.88
CA ILE A 159 -22.05 -20.74 -25.80
C ILE A 159 -23.57 -20.69 -25.90
N LEU A 160 -24.24 -19.89 -25.07
CA LEU A 160 -25.70 -19.77 -25.09
C LEU A 160 -26.21 -19.28 -26.45
N TYR A 161 -25.54 -18.29 -27.04
CA TYR A 161 -25.83 -17.84 -28.41
C TYR A 161 -25.76 -19.00 -29.39
N THR A 162 -24.66 -19.75 -29.39
CA THR A 162 -24.44 -20.87 -30.33
C THR A 162 -25.52 -21.94 -30.15
N VAL A 163 -25.86 -22.32 -28.92
CA VAL A 163 -26.90 -23.33 -28.65
C VAL A 163 -28.27 -22.81 -29.08
N MET A 164 -28.70 -21.64 -28.62
CA MET A 164 -30.04 -21.11 -28.88
C MET A 164 -30.29 -20.89 -30.38
N PHE A 165 -29.32 -20.34 -31.12
CA PHE A 165 -29.44 -20.12 -32.57
C PHE A 165 -29.27 -21.39 -33.41
N SER A 166 -28.78 -22.48 -32.84
CA SER A 166 -28.72 -23.78 -33.53
C SER A 166 -30.02 -24.57 -33.41
N ILE A 167 -30.80 -24.35 -32.35
CA ILE A 167 -32.01 -25.13 -32.05
C ILE A 167 -33.32 -24.37 -32.28
N LEU A 168 -33.31 -23.03 -32.20
CA LEU A 168 -34.47 -22.18 -32.40
C LEU A 168 -34.36 -21.34 -33.68
N PRO A 169 -35.48 -20.98 -34.32
CA PRO A 169 -35.49 -20.00 -35.41
C PRO A 169 -34.88 -18.67 -34.95
N GLU A 170 -34.15 -17.97 -35.84
CA GLU A 170 -33.43 -16.74 -35.48
C GLU A 170 -34.34 -15.70 -34.78
N GLN A 171 -35.60 -15.56 -35.23
CA GLN A 171 -36.59 -14.61 -34.69
C GLN A 171 -36.97 -14.86 -33.21
N THR A 172 -36.91 -16.12 -32.77
CA THR A 172 -37.25 -16.54 -31.41
C THR A 172 -36.00 -16.72 -30.56
N ALA A 173 -34.89 -17.15 -31.18
CA ALA A 173 -33.63 -17.45 -30.51
C ALA A 173 -33.08 -16.26 -29.71
N TRP A 174 -33.05 -15.05 -30.30
CA TRP A 174 -32.51 -13.87 -29.60
C TRP A 174 -33.38 -13.42 -28.42
N ARG A 175 -34.70 -13.68 -28.47
CA ARG A 175 -35.63 -13.38 -27.38
C ARG A 175 -35.39 -14.32 -26.20
N VAL A 176 -35.32 -15.61 -26.48
CA VAL A 176 -35.03 -16.65 -25.48
C VAL A 176 -33.64 -16.46 -24.88
N LEU A 177 -32.67 -16.00 -25.66
CA LEU A 177 -31.34 -15.68 -25.17
C LEU A 177 -31.35 -14.62 -24.06
N PHE A 178 -32.10 -13.52 -24.23
CA PHE A 178 -32.27 -12.52 -23.16
C PHE A 178 -33.06 -13.04 -21.96
N LEU A 179 -34.09 -13.85 -22.18
CA LEU A 179 -34.85 -14.46 -21.08
C LEU A 179 -33.99 -15.44 -20.27
N ALA A 180 -33.09 -16.18 -20.92
CA ALA A 180 -32.12 -17.04 -20.26
C ALA A 180 -31.13 -16.25 -19.38
N GLY A 181 -30.83 -15.00 -19.74
CA GLY A 181 -30.02 -14.08 -18.92
C GLY A 181 -30.61 -13.74 -17.55
N ILE A 182 -31.93 -13.91 -17.39
CA ILE A 182 -32.59 -13.73 -16.09
C ILE A 182 -32.16 -14.80 -15.09
N LEU A 183 -31.86 -16.04 -15.53
CA LEU A 183 -31.53 -17.16 -14.64
C LEU A 183 -30.32 -16.88 -13.73
N PRO A 184 -29.18 -16.35 -14.24
CA PRO A 184 -28.07 -15.92 -13.41
C PRO A 184 -28.42 -14.88 -12.33
N SER A 185 -29.42 -14.03 -12.55
CA SER A 185 -29.82 -13.02 -11.56
C SER A 185 -30.40 -13.61 -10.26
N LEU A 186 -30.77 -14.89 -10.26
CA LEU A 186 -31.14 -15.65 -9.05
C LEU A 186 -29.98 -15.75 -8.04
N LEU A 187 -28.74 -15.52 -8.48
CA LEU A 187 -27.56 -15.39 -7.60
C LEU A 187 -27.70 -14.25 -6.59
N VAL A 188 -28.57 -13.26 -6.84
CA VAL A 188 -28.89 -12.20 -5.87
C VAL A 188 -29.49 -12.75 -4.58
N LEU A 189 -30.20 -13.90 -4.64
CA LEU A 189 -30.76 -14.60 -3.48
C LEU A 189 -29.64 -15.21 -2.61
N TYR A 190 -28.57 -15.67 -3.24
CA TYR A 190 -27.37 -16.16 -2.56
C TYR A 190 -26.60 -15.01 -1.90
N ILE A 191 -26.39 -13.90 -2.61
CA ILE A 191 -25.75 -12.69 -2.08
C ILE A 191 -26.51 -12.14 -0.87
N ARG A 192 -27.85 -12.08 -0.96
CA ARG A 192 -28.72 -11.66 0.14
C ARG A 192 -28.59 -12.54 1.38
N ARG A 193 -28.28 -13.82 1.22
CA ARG A 193 -28.19 -14.77 2.34
C ARG A 193 -26.80 -14.83 2.98
N ASN A 194 -25.73 -14.61 2.21
CA ASN A 194 -24.37 -14.98 2.62
C ASN A 194 -23.35 -13.83 2.65
N VAL A 195 -23.66 -12.63 2.12
CA VAL A 195 -22.73 -11.49 2.10
C VAL A 195 -23.14 -10.42 3.11
N GLU A 196 -22.35 -10.27 4.17
CA GLU A 196 -22.56 -9.24 5.19
C GLU A 196 -21.92 -7.89 4.80
N GLU A 197 -22.46 -6.78 5.30
CA GLU A 197 -21.87 -5.46 5.06
C GLU A 197 -20.50 -5.30 5.76
N PRO A 198 -19.45 -4.85 5.05
CA PRO A 198 -18.13 -4.65 5.65
C PRO A 198 -18.15 -3.70 6.84
N ALA A 199 -17.42 -4.05 7.91
CA ALA A 199 -17.31 -3.24 9.13
C ALA A 199 -16.76 -1.82 8.91
N VAL A 200 -15.99 -1.61 7.83
CA VAL A 200 -15.38 -0.32 7.45
C VAL A 200 -16.45 0.72 7.05
N PHE A 201 -17.55 0.31 6.41
CA PHE A 201 -18.66 1.21 6.08
C PHE A 201 -19.39 1.72 7.33
N ARG A 202 -19.55 0.85 8.33
CA ARG A 202 -20.17 1.20 9.63
C ARG A 202 -19.34 2.24 10.39
N ALA A 203 -18.01 2.19 10.28
CA ALA A 203 -17.09 3.14 10.91
C ALA A 203 -17.00 4.48 10.14
N ALA A 204 -16.99 4.47 8.81
CA ALA A 204 -16.87 5.68 7.99
C ALA A 204 -18.08 6.63 8.13
N ARG A 205 -19.29 6.08 8.28
CA ARG A 205 -20.54 6.86 8.47
C ARG A 205 -20.56 7.67 9.77
N GLN A 206 -19.73 7.32 10.75
CA GLN A 206 -19.61 8.03 12.03
C GLN A 206 -18.60 9.19 11.99
N SER A 207 -17.78 9.31 10.94
CA SER A 207 -16.61 10.21 10.90
C SER A 207 -16.80 11.51 10.09
N GLY A 208 -17.90 11.69 9.37
CA GLY A 208 -18.30 12.98 8.76
C GLY A 208 -17.38 13.59 7.70
N ALA A 209 -16.25 12.97 7.35
CA ALA A 209 -15.29 13.52 6.39
C ALA A 209 -15.75 13.31 4.94
N ARG A 210 -16.40 14.33 4.36
CA ARG A 210 -16.69 14.41 2.92
C ARG A 210 -15.55 15.15 2.21
N GLY A 211 -14.75 14.45 1.41
CA GLY A 211 -13.89 15.11 0.41
C GLY A 211 -14.77 15.83 -0.64
N ARG A 212 -14.35 17.02 -1.11
CA ARG A 212 -15.10 17.75 -2.15
C ARG A 212 -14.78 17.15 -3.52
N PHE A 213 -15.76 16.51 -4.16
CA PHE A 213 -15.65 15.92 -5.51
C PHE A 213 -14.94 16.84 -6.53
N TRP A 214 -15.18 18.14 -6.44
CA TRP A 214 -14.64 19.17 -7.35
C TRP A 214 -13.11 19.36 -7.25
N GLU A 215 -12.45 18.86 -6.20
CA GLU A 215 -10.99 18.95 -6.06
C GLU A 215 -10.23 18.21 -7.17
N ILE A 216 -10.86 17.28 -7.89
CA ILE A 216 -10.24 16.61 -9.05
C ILE A 216 -9.98 17.57 -10.23
N PHE A 217 -10.65 18.72 -10.26
CA PHE A 217 -10.49 19.76 -11.27
C PHE A 217 -9.68 20.95 -10.77
N ALA A 218 -9.09 20.87 -9.58
CA ALA A 218 -8.19 21.90 -9.09
C ALA A 218 -6.93 21.99 -9.99
N PRO A 219 -6.27 23.16 -10.08
CA PRO A 219 -5.13 23.37 -11.00
C PRO A 219 -3.99 22.37 -10.85
N ASP A 220 -3.78 21.83 -9.65
CA ASP A 220 -2.78 20.81 -9.34
C ASP A 220 -3.14 19.41 -9.86
N MET A 221 -4.43 19.13 -10.06
CA MET A 221 -4.95 17.80 -10.43
C MET A 221 -5.62 17.74 -11.81
N ALA A 222 -6.02 18.88 -12.40
CA ALA A 222 -6.79 18.93 -13.63
C ALA A 222 -6.11 18.20 -14.81
N ALA A 223 -4.80 18.37 -14.97
CA ALA A 223 -4.03 17.68 -16.01
C ALA A 223 -4.03 16.16 -15.81
N THR A 224 -3.83 15.70 -14.58
CA THR A 224 -3.85 14.27 -14.22
C THR A 224 -5.23 13.67 -14.47
N THR A 225 -6.30 14.37 -14.06
CA THR A 225 -7.68 13.94 -14.27
C THR A 225 -8.02 13.86 -15.75
N ALA A 226 -7.66 14.87 -16.54
CA ALA A 226 -7.90 14.89 -17.99
C ALA A 226 -7.14 13.76 -18.71
N LEU A 227 -5.85 13.58 -18.42
CA LEU A 227 -5.04 12.53 -19.03
C LEU A 227 -5.49 11.13 -18.61
N ALA A 228 -5.87 10.92 -17.34
CA ALA A 228 -6.41 9.64 -16.87
C ALA A 228 -7.75 9.32 -17.55
N ALA A 229 -8.60 10.33 -17.76
CA ALA A 229 -9.85 10.20 -18.50
C ALA A 229 -9.61 9.84 -19.97
N LEU A 230 -8.65 10.49 -20.64
CA LEU A 230 -8.26 10.17 -22.03
C LEU A 230 -7.68 8.76 -22.16
N LEU A 231 -6.86 8.33 -21.19
CA LEU A 231 -6.35 6.96 -21.12
C LEU A 231 -7.49 5.94 -21.03
N ALA A 232 -8.48 6.20 -20.16
CA ALA A 232 -9.67 5.36 -20.04
C ALA A 232 -10.52 5.38 -21.33
N THR A 233 -10.65 6.54 -21.99
CA THR A 233 -11.34 6.67 -23.29
C THR A 233 -10.66 5.80 -24.34
N GLY A 234 -9.33 5.86 -24.45
CA GLY A 234 -8.59 5.07 -25.44
C GLY A 234 -8.73 3.56 -25.21
N ALA A 235 -8.65 3.11 -23.96
CA ALA A 235 -8.82 1.70 -23.61
C ALA A 235 -10.24 1.20 -23.91
N GLN A 236 -11.25 1.90 -23.41
CA GLN A 236 -12.65 1.49 -23.55
C GLN A 236 -13.16 1.65 -24.98
N GLY A 237 -12.83 2.77 -25.64
CA GLY A 237 -13.21 3.02 -27.03
C GLY A 237 -12.63 1.97 -27.99
N GLY A 238 -11.36 1.61 -27.83
CA GLY A 238 -10.72 0.57 -28.65
C GLY A 238 -11.35 -0.80 -28.41
N TYR A 239 -11.61 -1.12 -27.15
CA TYR A 239 -12.27 -2.37 -26.78
C TYR A 239 -13.70 -2.47 -27.33
N TYR A 240 -14.53 -1.45 -27.12
CA TYR A 240 -15.92 -1.44 -27.57
C TYR A 240 -16.07 -1.41 -29.10
N ALA A 241 -15.14 -0.74 -29.80
CA ALA A 241 -15.07 -0.74 -31.26
C ALA A 241 -14.94 -2.17 -31.81
N ILE A 242 -14.09 -2.99 -31.18
CA ILE A 242 -13.87 -4.38 -31.57
C ILE A 242 -15.03 -5.25 -31.11
N THR A 243 -15.32 -5.29 -29.80
CA THR A 243 -16.23 -6.29 -29.22
C THR A 243 -17.67 -6.14 -29.67
N THR A 244 -18.13 -4.93 -29.99
CA THR A 244 -19.50 -4.71 -30.49
C THR A 244 -19.67 -5.24 -31.91
N TRP A 245 -18.69 -5.00 -32.78
CA TRP A 245 -18.83 -5.25 -34.21
C TRP A 245 -18.16 -6.55 -34.67
N LEU A 246 -17.31 -7.17 -33.86
CA LEU A 246 -16.55 -8.37 -34.23
C LEU A 246 -17.46 -9.55 -34.65
N PRO A 247 -18.52 -9.94 -33.91
CA PRO A 247 -19.43 -11.00 -34.35
C PRO A 247 -20.11 -10.67 -35.69
N THR A 248 -20.49 -9.39 -35.86
CA THR A 248 -21.12 -8.91 -37.10
C THR A 248 -20.14 -8.94 -38.27
N TYR A 249 -18.88 -8.56 -38.06
CA TYR A 249 -17.83 -8.63 -39.06
C TYR A 249 -17.57 -10.07 -39.51
N LEU A 250 -17.46 -11.01 -38.56
CA LEU A 250 -17.28 -12.43 -38.85
C LEU A 250 -18.45 -13.03 -39.63
N LYS A 251 -19.69 -12.72 -39.25
CA LYS A 251 -20.89 -13.25 -39.94
C LYS A 251 -21.13 -12.58 -41.30
N THR A 252 -21.07 -11.25 -41.38
CA THR A 252 -21.53 -10.50 -42.57
C THR A 252 -20.45 -10.18 -43.58
N VAL A 253 -19.19 -10.02 -43.17
CA VAL A 253 -18.07 -9.68 -44.06
C VAL A 253 -17.27 -10.93 -44.42
N ARG A 254 -17.01 -11.81 -43.44
CA ARG A 254 -16.28 -13.07 -43.66
C ARG A 254 -17.18 -14.24 -44.04
N GLY A 255 -18.50 -14.08 -43.93
CA GLY A 255 -19.47 -15.11 -44.33
C GLY A 255 -19.44 -16.37 -43.48
N LEU A 256 -18.94 -16.30 -42.24
CA LEU A 256 -18.83 -17.47 -41.37
C LEU A 256 -20.20 -17.91 -40.83
N SER A 257 -20.40 -19.22 -40.72
CA SER A 257 -21.57 -19.82 -40.07
C SER A 257 -21.64 -19.45 -38.57
N VAL A 258 -22.79 -19.66 -37.93
CA VAL A 258 -22.97 -19.44 -36.49
C VAL A 258 -21.97 -20.26 -35.67
N PHE A 259 -21.81 -21.54 -36.00
CA PHE A 259 -20.85 -22.44 -35.35
C PHE A 259 -19.41 -21.95 -35.50
N ASN A 260 -19.00 -21.56 -36.70
CA ASN A 260 -17.64 -21.05 -36.95
C ASN A 260 -17.43 -19.70 -36.26
N THR A 261 -18.40 -18.80 -36.28
CA THR A 261 -18.33 -17.51 -35.58
C THR A 261 -18.13 -17.70 -34.07
N GLY A 262 -18.88 -18.62 -33.47
CA GLY A 262 -18.71 -19.02 -32.06
C GLY A 262 -17.31 -19.55 -31.76
N GLY A 263 -16.77 -20.42 -32.63
CA GLY A 263 -15.40 -20.94 -32.49
C GLY A 263 -14.31 -19.87 -32.56
N TYR A 264 -14.42 -18.93 -33.50
CA TYR A 264 -13.46 -17.81 -33.61
C TYR A 264 -13.50 -16.89 -32.39
N LEU A 265 -14.72 -16.56 -31.93
CA LEU A 265 -14.89 -15.77 -30.72
C LEU A 265 -14.39 -16.52 -29.48
N GLY A 266 -14.56 -17.85 -29.43
CA GLY A 266 -13.98 -18.69 -28.38
C GLY A 266 -12.47 -18.54 -28.24
N VAL A 267 -11.75 -18.47 -29.36
CA VAL A 267 -10.29 -18.22 -29.35
C VAL A 267 -9.95 -16.80 -28.86
N VAL A 268 -10.74 -15.79 -29.27
CA VAL A 268 -10.57 -14.42 -28.78
C VAL A 268 -10.82 -14.34 -27.27
N ILE A 269 -11.87 -15.00 -26.78
CA ILE A 269 -12.26 -15.05 -25.36
C ILE A 269 -11.19 -15.74 -24.52
N ALA A 270 -10.64 -16.87 -25.01
CA ALA A 270 -9.52 -17.54 -24.37
C ALA A 270 -8.28 -16.62 -24.28
N GLY A 271 -7.99 -15.90 -25.37
CA GLY A 271 -6.98 -14.84 -25.40
C GLY A 271 -7.24 -13.79 -24.33
N SER A 272 -8.45 -13.25 -24.25
CA SER A 272 -8.85 -12.25 -23.26
C SER A 272 -8.66 -12.72 -21.81
N PHE A 273 -9.07 -13.94 -21.48
CA PHE A 273 -8.89 -14.52 -20.15
C PHE A 273 -7.41 -14.60 -19.77
N CYS A 274 -6.58 -15.15 -20.65
CA CYS A 274 -5.12 -15.21 -20.45
C CYS A 274 -4.51 -13.80 -20.36
N GLY A 275 -4.97 -12.86 -21.18
CA GLY A 275 -4.52 -11.48 -21.21
C GLY A 275 -4.73 -10.76 -19.88
N TYR A 276 -5.90 -10.93 -19.26
CA TYR A 276 -6.18 -10.36 -17.94
C TYR A 276 -5.19 -10.85 -16.87
N LEU A 277 -4.98 -12.16 -16.79
CA LEU A 277 -4.11 -12.78 -15.78
C LEU A 277 -2.63 -12.44 -16.00
N VAL A 278 -2.15 -12.55 -17.24
CA VAL A 278 -0.74 -12.28 -17.56
C VAL A 278 -0.43 -10.78 -17.42
N SER A 279 -1.32 -9.90 -17.88
CA SER A 279 -1.14 -8.45 -17.74
C SER A 279 -1.12 -8.02 -16.27
N ALA A 280 -1.92 -8.65 -15.39
CA ALA A 280 -1.87 -8.34 -13.96
C ALA A 280 -0.47 -8.60 -13.36
N VAL A 281 0.17 -9.71 -13.75
CA VAL A 281 1.54 -10.05 -13.33
C VAL A 281 2.58 -9.16 -14.00
N LEU A 282 2.48 -8.95 -15.31
CA LEU A 282 3.42 -8.11 -16.06
C LEU A 282 3.36 -6.64 -15.63
N SER A 283 2.18 -6.14 -15.27
CA SER A 283 2.00 -4.79 -14.76
C SER A 283 2.76 -4.55 -13.45
N ASP A 284 2.89 -5.57 -12.60
CA ASP A 284 3.72 -5.51 -11.38
C ASP A 284 5.22 -5.59 -11.70
N GLN A 285 5.61 -6.40 -12.70
CA GLN A 285 7.04 -6.65 -13.03
C GLN A 285 7.66 -5.57 -13.93
N LEU A 286 6.98 -5.18 -15.00
CA LEU A 286 7.44 -4.18 -15.98
C LEU A 286 7.20 -2.74 -15.51
N GLY A 287 6.30 -2.56 -14.54
CA GLY A 287 5.75 -1.27 -14.16
C GLY A 287 4.54 -0.86 -15.00
N ARG A 288 3.66 -0.04 -14.42
CA ARG A 288 2.31 0.24 -14.96
C ARG A 288 2.34 0.86 -16.35
N LYS A 289 3.15 1.90 -16.56
CA LYS A 289 3.22 2.63 -17.84
C LYS A 289 3.74 1.75 -18.97
N ARG A 290 4.79 0.98 -18.72
CA ARG A 290 5.39 0.09 -19.73
C ARG A 290 4.42 -1.02 -20.15
N ASN A 291 3.62 -1.51 -19.20
CA ASN A 291 2.54 -2.43 -19.51
C ASN A 291 1.50 -1.79 -20.44
N PHE A 292 1.08 -0.55 -20.20
CA PHE A 292 0.19 0.16 -21.13
C PHE A 292 0.81 0.37 -22.51
N TYR A 293 2.10 0.69 -22.59
CA TYR A 293 2.80 0.83 -23.88
C TYR A 293 2.77 -0.47 -24.68
N LEU A 294 3.18 -1.57 -24.06
CA LEU A 294 3.22 -2.88 -24.69
C LEU A 294 1.82 -3.29 -25.17
N PHE A 295 0.83 -3.27 -24.28
CA PHE A 295 -0.50 -3.76 -24.59
C PHE A 295 -1.21 -2.87 -25.61
N SER A 296 -1.09 -1.54 -25.55
CA SER A 296 -1.73 -0.65 -26.55
C SER A 296 -1.09 -0.75 -27.93
N LEU A 297 0.23 -0.81 -28.04
CA LEU A 297 0.92 -0.99 -29.34
C LEU A 297 0.60 -2.36 -29.95
N CYS A 298 0.61 -3.41 -29.14
CA CYS A 298 0.26 -4.75 -29.62
C CYS A 298 -1.22 -4.85 -30.00
N SER A 299 -2.15 -4.26 -29.23
CA SER A 299 -3.57 -4.17 -29.60
C SER A 299 -3.80 -3.40 -30.90
N MET A 300 -3.08 -2.31 -31.11
CA MET A 300 -3.14 -1.52 -32.34
C MET A 300 -2.65 -2.34 -33.54
N ALA A 301 -1.51 -3.02 -33.40
CA ALA A 301 -0.98 -3.87 -34.46
C ALA A 301 -1.93 -5.04 -34.78
N THR A 302 -2.41 -5.75 -33.76
CA THR A 302 -3.29 -6.91 -33.97
C THR A 302 -4.62 -6.51 -34.57
N VAL A 303 -5.26 -5.41 -34.14
CA VAL A 303 -6.53 -5.00 -34.73
C VAL A 303 -6.39 -4.55 -36.19
N LEU A 304 -5.32 -3.84 -36.53
CA LEU A 304 -5.06 -3.42 -37.91
C LEU A 304 -4.80 -4.63 -38.82
N ILE A 305 -4.00 -5.59 -38.36
CA ILE A 305 -3.76 -6.84 -39.10
C ILE A 305 -5.07 -7.62 -39.26
N TYR A 306 -5.86 -7.74 -38.20
CA TYR A 306 -7.10 -8.53 -38.19
C TYR A 306 -8.18 -7.95 -39.11
N THR A 307 -8.22 -6.62 -39.27
CA THR A 307 -9.33 -5.93 -39.96
C THR A 307 -8.98 -5.38 -41.35
N LEU A 308 -7.70 -5.05 -41.61
CA LEU A 308 -7.28 -4.40 -42.85
C LEU A 308 -6.45 -5.31 -43.77
N VAL A 309 -5.75 -6.30 -43.21
CA VAL A 309 -4.88 -7.18 -44.00
C VAL A 309 -5.72 -8.35 -44.54
N PRO A 310 -5.62 -8.67 -45.84
CA PRO A 310 -6.29 -9.82 -46.42
C PRO A 310 -5.63 -11.13 -45.94
N ILE A 311 -6.07 -11.63 -44.79
CA ILE A 311 -5.58 -12.85 -44.15
C ILE A 311 -6.55 -14.02 -44.38
N SER A 312 -6.01 -15.23 -44.47
CA SER A 312 -6.81 -16.46 -44.55
C SER A 312 -7.62 -16.69 -43.26
N ASP A 313 -8.69 -17.46 -43.36
CA ASP A 313 -9.55 -17.82 -42.22
C ASP A 313 -8.74 -18.47 -41.09
N ARG A 314 -7.87 -19.43 -41.40
CA ARG A 314 -6.98 -20.06 -40.42
C ARG A 314 -6.06 -19.06 -39.72
N ALA A 315 -5.47 -18.12 -40.46
CA ALA A 315 -4.66 -17.07 -39.87
C ALA A 315 -5.48 -16.14 -38.97
N MET A 316 -6.72 -15.82 -39.36
CA MET A 316 -7.64 -15.00 -38.57
C MET A 316 -8.07 -15.71 -37.27
N LEU A 317 -8.25 -17.04 -37.30
CA LEU A 317 -8.52 -17.83 -36.10
C LEU A 317 -7.36 -17.72 -35.10
N VAL A 318 -6.12 -17.94 -35.57
CA VAL A 318 -4.91 -17.86 -34.74
C VAL A 318 -4.70 -16.43 -34.21
N LEU A 319 -4.90 -15.41 -35.05
CA LEU A 319 -4.80 -14.00 -34.67
C LEU A 319 -5.91 -13.54 -33.72
N GLY A 320 -6.99 -14.31 -33.57
CA GLY A 320 -8.03 -14.05 -32.58
C GLY A 320 -7.50 -14.07 -31.15
N PHE A 321 -6.58 -14.99 -30.83
CA PHE A 321 -5.99 -15.08 -29.49
C PHE A 321 -5.21 -13.82 -29.11
N PRO A 322 -4.18 -13.36 -29.87
CA PRO A 322 -3.46 -12.15 -29.53
C PRO A 322 -4.35 -10.90 -29.58
N LEU A 323 -5.38 -10.86 -30.44
CA LEU A 323 -6.37 -9.78 -30.44
C LEU A 323 -7.06 -9.66 -29.07
N GLY A 324 -7.61 -10.75 -28.56
CA GLY A 324 -8.26 -10.78 -27.24
C GLY A 324 -7.28 -10.54 -26.09
N PHE A 325 -6.11 -11.18 -26.16
CA PHE A 325 -5.06 -11.09 -25.15
C PHE A 325 -4.60 -9.65 -24.89
N PHE A 326 -4.25 -8.92 -25.95
CA PHE A 326 -3.77 -7.54 -25.79
C PHE A 326 -4.94 -6.58 -25.50
N ALA A 327 -6.08 -6.71 -26.19
CA ALA A 327 -7.20 -5.79 -26.02
C ALA A 327 -7.78 -5.81 -24.60
N SER A 328 -7.91 -7.00 -24.00
CA SER A 328 -8.46 -7.15 -22.66
C SER A 328 -7.41 -6.95 -21.56
N GLY A 329 -6.16 -7.34 -21.80
CA GLY A 329 -5.10 -7.22 -20.79
C GLY A 329 -4.83 -5.77 -20.34
N ILE A 330 -5.18 -4.78 -21.16
CA ILE A 330 -5.07 -3.35 -20.80
C ILE A 330 -5.76 -3.03 -19.47
N PHE A 331 -6.92 -3.62 -19.19
CA PHE A 331 -7.76 -3.22 -18.06
C PHE A 331 -7.23 -3.71 -16.70
N SER A 332 -6.43 -4.79 -16.66
CA SER A 332 -5.82 -5.32 -15.43
C SER A 332 -4.99 -4.29 -14.67
N GLY A 333 -4.25 -3.42 -15.38
CA GLY A 333 -3.41 -2.39 -14.79
C GLY A 333 -4.12 -1.09 -14.43
N MET A 334 -5.34 -0.86 -14.95
CA MET A 334 -6.00 0.46 -14.91
C MET A 334 -6.44 0.87 -13.51
N GLY A 335 -7.05 -0.05 -12.75
CA GLY A 335 -7.49 0.24 -11.39
C GLY A 335 -6.34 0.60 -10.45
N ALA A 336 -5.24 -0.15 -10.51
CA ALA A 336 -4.03 0.12 -9.73
C ALA A 336 -3.37 1.45 -10.14
N PHE A 337 -3.25 1.69 -11.45
CA PHE A 337 -2.65 2.92 -11.96
C PHE A 337 -3.44 4.17 -11.55
N PHE A 338 -4.78 4.13 -11.58
CA PHE A 338 -5.60 5.24 -11.09
C PHE A 338 -5.47 5.44 -9.57
N THR A 339 -5.37 4.35 -8.81
CA THR A 339 -5.11 4.43 -7.35
C THR A 339 -3.77 5.12 -7.04
N GLU A 340 -2.75 4.90 -7.86
CA GLU A 340 -1.43 5.55 -7.76
C GLU A 340 -1.45 7.02 -8.19
N LEU A 341 -2.21 7.37 -9.24
CA LEU A 341 -2.31 8.74 -9.79
C LEU A 341 -3.02 9.73 -8.87
N PHE A 342 -4.01 9.28 -8.10
CA PHE A 342 -4.84 10.17 -7.28
C PHE A 342 -4.47 10.08 -5.78
N PRO A 343 -4.19 11.23 -5.11
CA PRO A 343 -3.96 11.28 -3.67
C PRO A 343 -5.13 10.73 -2.86
N THR A 344 -4.87 10.18 -1.66
CA THR A 344 -5.89 9.53 -0.80
C THR A 344 -7.16 10.37 -0.59
N ARG A 345 -7.03 11.71 -0.51
CA ARG A 345 -8.16 12.64 -0.32
C ARG A 345 -9.15 12.68 -1.49
N VAL A 346 -8.69 12.46 -2.73
CA VAL A 346 -9.49 12.55 -3.97
C VAL A 346 -9.51 11.26 -4.77
N ARG A 347 -8.89 10.18 -4.25
CA ARG A 347 -8.67 8.92 -4.97
C ARG A 347 -9.94 8.31 -5.51
N GLY A 348 -10.96 8.14 -4.66
CA GLY A 348 -12.24 7.55 -5.07
C GLY A 348 -12.92 8.37 -6.17
N SER A 349 -12.99 9.69 -6.00
CA SER A 349 -13.60 10.60 -6.99
C SER A 349 -12.81 10.64 -8.30
N GLY A 350 -11.47 10.71 -8.25
CA GLY A 350 -10.62 10.77 -9.44
C GLY A 350 -10.65 9.48 -10.25
N GLN A 351 -10.54 8.33 -9.60
CA GLN A 351 -10.65 7.01 -10.25
C GLN A 351 -12.05 6.80 -10.85
N GLY A 352 -13.09 7.07 -10.06
CA GLY A 352 -14.48 6.92 -10.49
C GLY A 352 -14.85 7.85 -11.64
N PHE A 353 -14.41 9.11 -11.60
CA PHE A 353 -14.64 10.06 -12.69
C PHE A 353 -13.88 9.63 -13.96
N SER A 354 -12.58 9.41 -13.88
CA SER A 354 -11.74 9.13 -15.06
C SER A 354 -12.20 7.88 -15.80
N TYR A 355 -12.52 6.81 -15.06
CA TYR A 355 -12.97 5.56 -15.65
C TYR A 355 -14.35 5.69 -16.34
N ASN A 356 -15.33 6.31 -15.69
CA ASN A 356 -16.68 6.47 -16.24
C ASN A 356 -16.76 7.55 -17.32
N PHE A 357 -15.96 8.62 -17.23
CA PHE A 357 -15.81 9.58 -18.33
C PHE A 357 -15.24 8.87 -19.56
N GLY A 358 -14.19 8.07 -19.37
CA GLY A 358 -13.63 7.20 -20.40
C GLY A 358 -14.67 6.29 -21.04
N ARG A 359 -15.50 5.66 -20.21
CA ARG A 359 -16.65 4.84 -20.64
C ARG A 359 -17.61 5.64 -21.49
N GLY A 360 -18.03 6.81 -21.02
CA GLY A 360 -19.01 7.66 -21.69
C GLY A 360 -18.55 8.14 -23.06
N VAL A 361 -17.30 8.57 -23.19
CA VAL A 361 -16.75 8.98 -24.49
C VAL A 361 -16.51 7.77 -25.40
N GLY A 362 -15.93 6.70 -24.86
CA GLY A 362 -15.71 5.45 -25.60
C GLY A 362 -17.02 4.79 -26.07
N ALA A 363 -18.12 5.01 -25.34
CA ALA A 363 -19.46 4.53 -25.70
C ALA A 363 -19.94 5.06 -27.05
N LEU A 364 -19.45 6.21 -27.52
CA LEU A 364 -19.88 6.79 -28.79
C LEU A 364 -19.30 6.02 -30.00
N PHE A 365 -18.24 5.25 -29.80
CA PHE A 365 -17.47 4.62 -30.89
C PHE A 365 -18.32 3.62 -31.68
N PRO A 366 -19.08 2.70 -31.06
CA PRO A 366 -20.00 1.82 -31.78
C PRO A 366 -20.96 2.53 -32.73
N THR A 367 -21.60 3.63 -32.30
CA THR A 367 -22.49 4.44 -33.17
C THR A 367 -21.75 5.04 -34.33
N VAL A 368 -20.60 5.70 -34.08
CA VAL A 368 -19.82 6.35 -35.13
C VAL A 368 -19.33 5.34 -36.17
N ILE A 369 -18.85 4.17 -35.72
CA ILE A 369 -18.48 3.06 -36.62
C ILE A 369 -19.70 2.59 -37.42
N GLY A 370 -20.87 2.47 -36.79
CA GLY A 370 -22.12 2.11 -37.46
C GLY A 370 -22.53 3.08 -38.57
N PHE A 371 -22.39 4.39 -38.36
CA PHE A 371 -22.61 5.41 -39.38
C PHE A 371 -21.58 5.33 -40.51
N LEU A 372 -20.29 5.23 -40.18
CA LEU A 372 -19.24 5.15 -41.19
C LEU A 372 -19.33 3.88 -42.03
N ALA A 373 -19.79 2.77 -41.44
CA ALA A 373 -20.00 1.50 -42.12
C ALA A 373 -21.11 1.52 -43.19
N ALA A 374 -21.79 2.66 -43.38
CA ALA A 374 -22.64 2.95 -44.54
C ALA A 374 -21.84 3.46 -45.76
N SER A 375 -20.74 4.19 -45.52
CA SER A 375 -19.89 4.79 -46.55
C SER A 375 -18.55 4.07 -46.78
N MET A 376 -18.12 3.22 -45.85
CA MET A 376 -16.86 2.47 -45.95
C MET A 376 -17.02 1.02 -45.46
N PRO A 377 -16.12 0.10 -45.85
CA PRO A 377 -16.13 -1.27 -45.35
C PRO A 377 -16.06 -1.32 -43.82
N LEU A 378 -16.87 -2.18 -43.20
CA LEU A 378 -16.95 -2.31 -41.74
C LEU A 378 -15.59 -2.61 -41.09
N GLY A 379 -14.78 -3.48 -41.70
CA GLY A 379 -13.42 -3.77 -41.23
C GLY A 379 -12.53 -2.52 -41.17
N ARG A 380 -12.60 -1.66 -42.20
CA ARG A 380 -11.85 -0.39 -42.20
C ARG A 380 -12.30 0.55 -41.08
N ALA A 381 -13.61 0.68 -40.88
CA ALA A 381 -14.15 1.53 -39.82
C ALA A 381 -13.69 1.07 -38.41
N ILE A 382 -13.76 -0.26 -38.14
CA ILE A 382 -13.30 -0.84 -36.87
C ILE A 382 -11.80 -0.60 -36.69
N GLY A 383 -10.99 -0.93 -37.70
CA GLY A 383 -9.53 -0.82 -37.63
C GLY A 383 -9.05 0.60 -37.33
N ILE A 384 -9.60 1.60 -38.03
CA ILE A 384 -9.23 3.01 -37.84
C ILE A 384 -9.60 3.49 -36.43
N PHE A 385 -10.83 3.24 -35.99
CA PHE A 385 -11.29 3.72 -34.67
C PHE A 385 -10.59 3.02 -33.52
N ALA A 386 -10.42 1.69 -33.60
CA ALA A 386 -9.72 0.94 -32.57
C ALA A 386 -8.24 1.35 -32.49
N ALA A 387 -7.55 1.48 -33.63
CA ALA A 387 -6.16 1.93 -33.65
C ALA A 387 -6.01 3.36 -33.12
N SER A 388 -6.90 4.28 -33.50
CA SER A 388 -6.91 5.66 -33.00
C SER A 388 -7.15 5.71 -31.48
N ALA A 389 -8.03 4.86 -30.95
CA ALA A 389 -8.28 4.75 -29.51
C ALA A 389 -7.04 4.24 -28.75
N TYR A 390 -6.38 3.19 -29.26
CA TYR A 390 -5.17 2.67 -28.65
C TYR A 390 -3.98 3.63 -28.78
N ALA A 391 -3.90 4.41 -29.87
CA ALA A 391 -2.94 5.49 -30.01
C ALA A 391 -3.20 6.60 -28.97
N LEU A 392 -4.46 6.98 -28.75
CA LEU A 392 -4.84 7.92 -27.69
C LEU A 392 -4.44 7.40 -26.31
N LEU A 393 -4.70 6.11 -26.01
CA LEU A 393 -4.26 5.46 -24.79
C LEU A 393 -2.73 5.57 -24.65
N PHE A 394 -1.98 5.22 -25.70
CA PHE A 394 -0.53 5.25 -25.69
C PHE A 394 0.01 6.66 -25.40
N VAL A 395 -0.51 7.69 -26.08
CA VAL A 395 -0.11 9.08 -25.89
C VAL A 395 -0.50 9.58 -24.48
N ALA A 396 -1.71 9.30 -24.02
CA ALA A 396 -2.13 9.65 -22.66
C ALA A 396 -1.25 8.96 -21.61
N ALA A 397 -0.92 7.69 -21.82
CA ALA A 397 0.02 6.95 -20.98
C ALA A 397 1.43 7.53 -21.05
N LEU A 398 1.91 8.06 -22.19
CA LEU A 398 3.21 8.74 -22.26
C LEU A 398 3.24 9.99 -21.38
N MET A 399 2.20 10.82 -21.48
CA MET A 399 2.09 12.11 -20.80
C MET A 399 1.80 11.99 -19.30
N LEU A 400 1.20 10.90 -18.83
CA LEU A 400 0.96 10.66 -17.41
C LEU A 400 2.28 10.42 -16.65
N PRO A 401 2.43 10.92 -15.41
CA PRO A 401 3.66 10.74 -14.64
C PRO A 401 3.92 9.26 -14.31
N ASP A 402 5.18 8.83 -14.34
CA ASP A 402 5.58 7.49 -13.86
C ASP A 402 5.69 7.52 -12.33
N LEU A 403 4.67 7.00 -11.67
CA LEU A 403 4.58 6.95 -10.20
C LEU A 403 5.01 5.60 -9.63
N SER A 404 5.31 4.60 -10.48
CA SER A 404 5.73 3.26 -10.06
C SER A 404 7.08 3.25 -9.31
N ARG A 405 7.76 4.41 -9.25
CA ARG A 405 8.96 4.67 -8.42
C ARG A 405 8.85 5.88 -7.49
N ARG A 406 7.71 6.58 -7.49
CA ARG A 406 7.42 7.74 -6.63
C ARG A 406 6.33 7.37 -5.63
N GLY A 407 6.70 6.65 -4.58
CA GLY A 407 6.15 7.06 -3.30
C GLY A 407 6.71 8.45 -2.99
N ASP A 408 5.92 9.51 -3.19
CA ASP A 408 6.11 10.88 -2.64
C ASP A 408 7.56 11.41 -2.55
N ARG A 409 8.36 11.37 -3.63
CA ARG A 409 9.64 12.07 -3.63
C ARG A 409 9.50 13.46 -4.27
N PRO A 410 9.54 14.56 -3.49
CA PRO A 410 9.64 15.90 -4.05
C PRO A 410 10.90 16.03 -4.92
N PRO A 411 10.94 16.95 -5.89
CA PRO A 411 12.10 17.13 -6.75
C PRO A 411 13.36 17.40 -5.91
N PRO A 412 14.53 16.88 -6.33
CA PRO A 412 15.77 17.05 -5.59
C PRO A 412 16.12 18.54 -5.47
N ARG A 413 16.35 19.01 -4.25
CA ARG A 413 16.69 20.42 -3.98
C ARG A 413 18.20 20.57 -3.91
N THR A 414 18.70 21.78 -4.19
CA THR A 414 20.09 22.13 -3.88
C THR A 414 20.12 22.88 -2.54
N VAL A 415 20.85 22.34 -1.57
CA VAL A 415 20.99 22.89 -0.21
C VAL A 415 22.44 23.34 -0.02
N ARG A 416 22.63 24.61 0.33
CA ARG A 416 23.96 25.19 0.56
C ARG A 416 24.24 25.21 2.06
N ILE A 417 25.37 24.65 2.48
CA ILE A 417 25.76 24.55 3.89
C ILE A 417 27.14 25.17 4.08
N GLN A 418 27.25 26.16 4.95
CA GLN A 418 28.53 26.74 5.32
C GLN A 418 29.31 25.79 6.23
N ALA A 419 30.58 25.54 5.86
CA ALA A 419 31.47 24.64 6.56
C ALA A 419 32.80 25.33 6.89
N CYS A 420 33.24 25.19 8.14
CA CYS A 420 34.58 25.56 8.59
C CYS A 420 35.42 24.28 8.64
N TYR A 421 36.46 24.20 7.83
CA TYR A 421 37.32 23.02 7.69
C TYR A 421 38.47 23.08 8.70
N ASP A 422 38.15 22.79 9.95
CA ASP A 422 39.07 22.76 11.09
C ASP A 422 39.02 21.44 11.86
N GLY A 423 38.65 20.36 11.16
CA GLY A 423 38.45 19.05 11.75
C GLY A 423 39.75 18.38 12.16
N ALA A 424 39.68 17.59 13.23
CA ALA A 424 40.84 16.93 13.81
C ALA A 424 41.55 15.93 12.87
N ASP A 425 40.86 15.41 11.85
CA ASP A 425 41.41 14.42 10.92
C ASP A 425 41.75 15.01 9.54
N LEU A 426 41.62 16.33 9.34
CA LEU A 426 41.80 16.94 8.01
C LEU A 426 43.21 16.68 7.45
N GLU A 427 44.24 16.86 8.27
CA GLU A 427 45.63 16.61 7.88
C GLU A 427 45.93 15.13 7.63
N ASP A 428 45.31 14.24 8.42
CA ASP A 428 45.49 12.80 8.24
C ASP A 428 44.83 12.32 6.94
N VAL A 429 43.65 12.83 6.62
CA VAL A 429 42.98 12.57 5.33
C VAL A 429 43.81 13.12 4.17
N ALA A 430 44.41 14.29 4.32
CA ALA A 430 45.31 14.87 3.32
C ALA A 430 46.53 13.97 3.05
N ARG A 431 47.15 13.46 4.13
CA ARG A 431 48.27 12.51 4.05
C ARG A 431 47.89 11.20 3.38
N GLU A 432 46.73 10.62 3.72
CA GLU A 432 46.23 9.37 3.12
C GLU A 432 45.94 9.53 1.62
N LEU A 433 45.48 10.72 1.21
CA LEU A 433 45.19 11.04 -0.19
C LEU A 433 46.42 11.55 -0.98
N GLY A 434 47.56 11.76 -0.32
CA GLY A 434 48.79 12.27 -0.94
C GLY A 434 48.67 13.73 -1.44
N VAL A 435 47.89 14.57 -0.78
CA VAL A 435 47.66 15.98 -1.15
C VAL A 435 47.77 16.92 0.05
N ALA A 436 47.82 18.22 -0.18
CA ALA A 436 47.76 19.23 0.88
C ALA A 436 46.33 19.36 1.47
N ALA A 437 46.21 19.80 2.72
CA ALA A 437 44.91 19.99 3.38
C ALA A 437 44.00 20.96 2.63
N GLU A 438 44.55 22.06 2.09
CA GLU A 438 43.81 23.01 1.25
C GLU A 438 43.23 22.35 0.01
N GLU A 439 43.92 21.34 -0.53
CA GLU A 439 43.45 20.59 -1.68
C GLU A 439 42.30 19.64 -1.31
N VAL A 440 42.35 19.02 -0.13
CA VAL A 440 41.21 18.25 0.41
C VAL A 440 39.98 19.14 0.54
N VAL A 441 40.13 20.33 1.12
CA VAL A 441 39.04 21.32 1.26
C VAL A 441 38.49 21.73 -0.11
N ARG A 442 39.35 22.05 -1.08
CA ARG A 442 38.95 22.45 -2.42
C ARG A 442 38.19 21.34 -3.15
N ARG A 443 38.66 20.08 -3.04
CA ARG A 443 38.01 18.91 -3.65
C ARG A 443 36.66 18.63 -3.01
N HIS A 444 36.59 18.64 -1.68
CA HIS A 444 35.34 18.41 -0.95
C HIS A 444 34.31 19.50 -1.26
N ALA A 445 34.68 20.78 -1.22
CA ALA A 445 33.75 21.88 -1.49
C ALA A 445 33.23 21.93 -2.94
N ARG A 446 34.00 21.42 -3.92
CA ARG A 446 33.59 21.32 -5.33
C ARG A 446 32.86 20.03 -5.68
N ALA A 447 32.90 19.02 -4.81
CA ALA A 447 32.23 17.77 -5.05
C ALA A 447 30.71 17.96 -5.05
N GLU A 448 30.04 17.24 -5.95
CA GLU A 448 28.59 17.16 -5.92
C GLU A 448 28.16 16.11 -4.89
N HIS A 449 27.76 16.57 -3.71
CA HIS A 449 27.27 15.69 -2.67
C HIS A 449 25.80 15.39 -2.87
N VAL A 450 25.44 14.13 -3.09
CA VAL A 450 24.04 13.71 -3.22
C VAL A 450 23.66 12.89 -1.99
N VAL A 451 22.59 13.30 -1.30
CA VAL A 451 22.05 12.59 -0.14
C VAL A 451 21.45 11.27 -0.60
N SER A 452 22.12 10.15 -0.31
CA SER A 452 21.64 8.82 -0.69
C SER A 452 20.51 8.36 0.23
N PHE A 453 20.70 8.49 1.54
CA PHE A 453 19.72 8.14 2.56
C PHE A 453 20.06 8.84 3.88
N LEU A 454 19.09 8.86 4.81
CA LEU A 454 19.31 9.29 6.18
C LEU A 454 19.20 8.09 7.12
N GLY A 455 20.00 8.07 8.18
CA GLY A 455 20.06 6.96 9.11
C GLY A 455 21.18 7.14 10.12
N PHE A 456 21.53 6.10 10.90
CA PHE A 456 22.43 6.17 12.07
C PHE A 456 21.88 6.98 13.26
N ALA A 457 21.45 8.22 13.02
CA ALA A 457 20.76 9.07 13.97
C ALA A 457 19.72 9.95 13.24
N PRO A 458 18.68 10.47 13.94
CA PRO A 458 17.73 11.42 13.37
C PRO A 458 18.44 12.60 12.68
N GLY A 459 18.19 12.76 11.37
CA GLY A 459 18.78 13.81 10.53
C GLY A 459 20.22 13.60 10.07
N PHE A 460 20.89 12.48 10.43
CA PHE A 460 22.22 12.18 9.88
C PHE A 460 22.07 11.69 8.44
N ALA A 461 22.66 12.44 7.50
CA ALA A 461 22.58 12.19 6.06
C ALA A 461 23.86 11.53 5.56
N TYR A 462 23.72 10.41 4.86
CA TYR A 462 24.79 9.77 4.10
C TYR A 462 24.81 10.36 2.70
N MET A 463 25.83 11.15 2.41
CA MET A 463 26.00 11.84 1.13
C MET A 463 27.13 11.20 0.35
N THR A 464 26.90 10.91 -0.93
CA THR A 464 27.98 10.52 -1.86
C THR A 464 28.88 11.72 -2.19
N GLY A 465 29.96 11.49 -2.94
CA GLY A 465 30.94 12.54 -3.24
C GLY A 465 31.97 12.79 -2.14
N GLY A 466 32.02 11.92 -1.12
CA GLY A 466 33.10 11.92 -0.12
C GLY A 466 34.36 11.20 -0.63
N PHE A 467 35.39 11.18 0.22
CA PHE A 467 36.66 10.51 -0.09
C PHE A 467 36.61 9.02 0.28
N PRO A 468 37.28 8.14 -0.49
CA PRO A 468 37.36 6.71 -0.21
C PRO A 468 38.38 6.40 0.91
N VAL A 469 38.33 7.15 2.01
CA VAL A 469 39.20 6.96 3.18
C VAL A 469 38.52 6.06 4.20
N ALA A 470 39.31 5.23 4.87
CA ALA A 470 38.78 4.31 5.87
C ALA A 470 38.37 5.06 7.15
N ARG A 471 37.39 4.48 7.85
CA ARG A 471 37.06 4.87 9.24
C ARG A 471 38.26 4.64 10.16
N LEU A 472 38.27 5.34 11.29
CA LEU A 472 39.17 5.03 12.39
C LEU A 472 38.96 3.59 12.86
N GLY A 473 40.06 2.87 13.12
CA GLY A 473 40.03 1.52 13.67
C GLY A 473 39.39 1.45 15.06
N THR A 474 39.42 2.54 15.82
CA THR A 474 38.68 2.69 17.08
C THR A 474 37.81 3.95 17.01
N PRO A 475 36.48 3.84 17.17
CA PRO A 475 35.61 5.00 17.11
C PRO A 475 35.81 5.94 18.30
N ARG A 476 35.63 7.24 18.07
CA ARG A 476 35.58 8.22 19.16
C ARG A 476 34.36 7.97 20.03
N VAL A 477 34.54 8.08 21.34
CA VAL A 477 33.44 7.99 22.31
C VAL A 477 32.44 9.13 22.11
N ARG A 478 32.91 10.30 21.68
CA ARG A 478 32.10 11.51 21.55
C ARG A 478 32.49 12.30 20.30
N VAL A 479 31.55 12.49 19.40
CA VAL A 479 31.64 13.39 18.25
C VAL A 479 30.62 14.53 18.44
N PRO A 480 31.06 15.81 18.46
CA PRO A 480 30.15 16.93 18.67
C PRO A 480 29.08 17.08 17.57
N PRO A 481 27.90 17.62 17.89
CA PRO A 481 26.91 18.03 16.88
C PRO A 481 27.51 19.06 15.91
N GLY A 482 27.14 18.96 14.63
CA GLY A 482 27.65 19.80 13.55
C GLY A 482 29.00 19.35 12.99
N SER A 483 29.60 18.27 13.50
CA SER A 483 30.85 17.75 12.92
C SER A 483 30.62 17.25 11.49
N LEU A 484 31.43 17.74 10.54
CA LEU A 484 31.47 17.31 9.14
C LEU A 484 32.54 16.23 9.01
N ALA A 485 32.17 15.08 8.46
CA ALA A 485 33.05 13.91 8.43
C ALA A 485 32.93 13.11 7.13
N VAL A 486 33.97 12.31 6.84
CA VAL A 486 34.03 11.41 5.68
C VAL A 486 34.43 9.99 6.09
N ALA A 487 33.92 9.01 5.36
CA ALA A 487 34.33 7.62 5.43
C ALA A 487 33.77 6.82 4.24
N ASP A 488 34.56 5.89 3.70
CA ASP A 488 34.12 4.90 2.71
C ASP A 488 33.42 5.51 1.48
N GLY A 489 33.88 6.68 1.02
CA GLY A 489 33.28 7.42 -0.11
C GLY A 489 32.05 8.26 0.25
N TYR A 490 31.63 8.26 1.52
CA TYR A 490 30.55 9.08 2.03
C TYR A 490 31.05 10.32 2.76
N THR A 491 30.20 11.35 2.76
CA THR A 491 30.25 12.55 3.59
C THR A 491 29.02 12.57 4.49
N GLY A 492 29.16 13.04 5.72
CA GLY A 492 28.09 13.07 6.71
C GLY A 492 28.25 14.22 7.69
N ILE A 493 27.13 14.63 8.28
CA ILE A 493 27.10 15.65 9.32
C ILE A 493 26.44 15.05 10.55
N TYR A 494 27.14 15.09 11.68
CA TYR A 494 26.62 14.59 12.96
C TYR A 494 25.52 15.54 13.50
N PRO A 495 24.25 15.11 13.59
CA PRO A 495 23.14 15.98 14.02
C PRO A 495 23.11 16.19 15.55
N ALA A 496 23.71 15.26 16.29
CA ALA A 496 23.74 15.21 17.74
C ALA A 496 25.05 14.58 18.24
N GLU A 497 25.31 14.71 19.53
CA GLU A 497 26.49 14.11 20.16
C GLU A 497 26.35 12.59 20.17
N THR A 498 27.24 11.90 19.46
CA THR A 498 27.20 10.44 19.32
C THR A 498 28.62 9.88 19.21
N PRO A 499 28.87 8.61 19.56
CA PRO A 499 30.11 7.94 19.21
C PRO A 499 30.27 7.84 17.69
N GLY A 500 31.49 7.88 17.17
CA GLY A 500 31.70 7.84 15.72
C GLY A 500 33.15 7.62 15.31
N GLY A 501 33.36 6.79 14.29
CA GLY A 501 34.68 6.49 13.72
C GLY A 501 34.98 7.21 12.41
N TRP A 502 34.14 8.14 11.96
CA TRP A 502 34.39 8.85 10.71
C TRP A 502 35.48 9.91 10.88
N ARG A 503 36.22 10.17 9.80
CA ARG A 503 37.29 11.17 9.76
C ARG A 503 36.68 12.56 9.72
N LEU A 504 36.92 13.38 10.73
CA LEU A 504 36.37 14.72 10.89
C LEU A 504 37.17 15.72 10.04
N LEU A 505 36.52 16.31 9.02
CA LEU A 505 37.10 17.34 8.16
C LEU A 505 36.85 18.76 8.69
N GLY A 506 35.80 18.96 9.48
CA GLY A 506 35.41 20.28 9.94
C GLY A 506 34.10 20.30 10.70
N ARG A 507 33.45 21.46 10.67
CA ARG A 507 32.19 21.73 11.38
C ARG A 507 31.25 22.57 10.54
N VAL A 508 29.96 22.43 10.79
CA VAL A 508 28.88 23.25 10.22
C VAL A 508 28.00 23.82 11.34
N SER A 509 27.33 24.95 11.10
CA SER A 509 26.36 25.55 12.03
C SER A 509 24.91 25.18 11.73
N ALA A 510 24.67 24.47 10.62
CA ALA A 510 23.35 24.05 10.21
C ALA A 510 22.72 23.07 11.21
N ARG A 511 21.43 23.29 11.52
CA ARG A 511 20.64 22.37 12.33
C ARG A 511 20.11 21.25 11.44
N MET A 512 20.71 20.08 11.55
CA MET A 512 20.36 18.93 10.69
C MET A 512 19.02 18.29 11.05
N PHE A 513 18.60 18.39 12.31
CA PHE A 513 17.36 17.79 12.81
C PHE A 513 16.67 18.71 13.83
N ASP A 514 15.34 18.84 13.69
CA ASP A 514 14.44 19.52 14.60
C ASP A 514 13.12 18.73 14.71
N PRO A 515 12.84 18.07 15.84
CA PRO A 515 11.63 17.25 15.99
C PRO A 515 10.32 18.05 15.95
N ALA A 516 10.38 19.38 16.12
CA ALA A 516 9.22 20.26 16.05
C ALA A 516 8.96 20.82 14.63
N ALA A 517 9.87 20.59 13.68
CA ALA A 517 9.72 21.05 12.29
C ALA A 517 9.01 20.01 11.41
N ASP A 518 8.35 20.48 10.35
CA ASP A 518 7.81 19.62 9.28
C ASP A 518 8.41 20.01 7.92
N PRO A 519 9.31 19.19 7.34
CA PRO A 519 9.82 17.93 7.85
C PRO A 519 10.85 18.14 9.00
N PRO A 520 11.11 17.12 9.83
CA PRO A 520 12.03 17.28 10.96
C PRO A 520 13.50 17.22 10.57
N ALA A 521 13.86 16.64 9.42
CA ALA A 521 15.22 16.65 8.91
C ALA A 521 15.43 17.77 7.86
N LEU A 522 16.55 18.48 7.96
CA LEU A 522 16.93 19.53 7.01
C LEU A 522 17.11 18.97 5.59
N LEU A 523 17.85 17.85 5.51
CA LEU A 523 18.17 17.16 4.26
C LEU A 523 17.21 15.99 4.02
N ARG A 524 16.96 15.70 2.75
CA ARG A 524 16.12 14.59 2.30
C ARG A 524 16.88 13.71 1.31
N PRO A 525 16.54 12.41 1.20
CA PRO A 525 17.10 11.56 0.15
C PRO A 525 16.87 12.17 -1.24
N GLY A 526 17.94 12.32 -2.01
CA GLY A 526 17.98 12.95 -3.33
C GLY A 526 18.41 14.42 -3.33
N ASP A 527 18.43 15.12 -2.19
CA ASP A 527 18.94 16.50 -2.14
C ASP A 527 20.42 16.54 -2.56
N ARG A 528 20.80 17.60 -3.29
CA ARG A 528 22.18 17.95 -3.61
C ARG A 528 22.69 18.93 -2.57
N VAL A 529 23.86 18.69 -2.00
CA VAL A 529 24.46 19.53 -0.95
C VAL A 529 25.73 20.16 -1.49
N LEU A 530 25.83 21.48 -1.35
CA LEU A 530 27.02 22.25 -1.70
C LEU A 530 27.61 22.83 -0.42
N PHE A 531 28.86 22.49 -0.12
CA PHE A 531 29.57 23.03 1.03
C PHE A 531 30.29 24.32 0.67
N GLU A 532 30.01 25.38 1.41
CA GLU A 532 30.65 26.68 1.25
C GLU A 532 31.73 26.87 2.33
N PRO A 533 33.03 26.86 1.97
CA PRO A 533 34.10 27.06 2.95
C PRO A 533 34.03 28.46 3.56
N VAL A 534 34.04 28.53 4.90
CA VAL A 534 34.10 29.78 5.67
C VAL A 534 35.18 29.71 6.73
N ARG A 535 35.81 30.86 7.06
CA ARG A 535 36.82 30.93 8.14
C ARG A 535 36.20 30.84 9.54
N LYS A 536 34.94 31.26 9.68
CA LYS A 536 34.23 31.29 10.96
C LYS A 536 32.76 31.00 10.72
N LEU A 537 32.21 30.06 11.47
CA LEU A 537 30.79 29.71 11.38
C LEU A 537 29.93 30.81 12.02
N PRO A 538 28.75 31.11 11.44
CA PRO A 538 27.75 31.93 12.12
C PRO A 538 27.23 31.23 13.37
N ARG A 539 26.69 32.00 14.32
CA ARG A 539 26.02 31.42 15.49
C ARG A 539 24.88 30.51 15.02
N PRO A 540 24.74 29.30 15.58
CA PRO A 540 23.66 28.40 15.19
C PRO A 540 22.30 29.05 15.48
N PRO A 541 21.28 28.80 14.63
CA PRO A 541 19.94 29.33 14.86
C PRO A 541 19.42 28.90 16.24
N ARG A 542 18.77 29.84 16.93
CA ARG A 542 18.12 29.59 18.24
C ARG A 542 17.17 28.40 18.11
N ARG A 543 17.19 27.50 19.10
CA ARG A 543 16.20 26.41 19.17
C ARG A 543 14.81 27.05 19.29
N PRO A 544 13.83 26.69 18.43
CA PRO A 544 12.45 27.03 18.70
C PRO A 544 12.07 26.47 20.08
N ARG A 545 11.24 27.21 20.82
CA ARG A 545 10.67 26.65 22.05
C ARG A 545 9.79 25.47 21.63
N PRO A 546 9.96 24.27 22.21
CA PRO A 546 9.05 23.17 21.91
C PRO A 546 7.61 23.61 22.23
N PRO A 547 6.62 23.17 21.44
CA PRO A 547 5.23 23.50 21.71
C PRO A 547 4.86 23.08 23.13
N ALA A 548 4.07 23.90 23.81
CA ALA A 548 3.58 23.56 25.14
C ALA A 548 2.75 22.26 25.07
N PRO A 549 2.84 21.37 26.07
CA PRO A 549 2.02 20.17 26.11
C PRO A 549 0.55 20.55 26.00
N SER A 550 -0.16 20.02 25.01
CA SER A 550 -1.54 20.39 24.69
C SER A 550 -2.60 19.69 25.55
N GLY A 551 -2.19 18.81 26.46
CA GLY A 551 -3.10 18.08 27.37
C GLY A 551 -3.12 18.64 28.79
N GLU A 552 -4.15 18.27 29.54
CA GLU A 552 -4.25 18.64 30.96
C GLU A 552 -3.13 18.00 31.80
N PRO A 553 -2.62 18.70 32.82
CA PRO A 553 -1.63 18.15 33.74
C PRO A 553 -2.26 17.03 34.59
N LEU A 554 -1.66 15.85 34.58
CA LEU A 554 -2.17 14.67 35.30
C LEU A 554 -1.31 14.35 36.52
N LEU A 555 0.01 14.24 36.35
CA LEU A 555 0.92 13.71 37.36
C LEU A 555 2.16 14.62 37.47
N ARG A 556 2.66 14.82 38.68
CA ARG A 556 3.96 15.47 38.92
C ARG A 556 4.96 14.44 39.42
N VAL A 557 6.16 14.46 38.87
CA VAL A 557 7.26 13.59 39.32
C VAL A 557 7.86 14.19 40.59
N ILE A 558 7.74 13.47 41.71
CA ILE A 558 8.37 13.85 42.98
C ILE A 558 9.79 13.34 43.02
N ALA A 559 9.97 12.04 42.78
CA ALA A 559 11.27 11.40 42.67
C ALA A 559 11.31 10.55 41.38
N PRO A 560 12.36 10.67 40.55
CA PRO A 560 12.50 9.86 39.36
C PRO A 560 12.83 8.40 39.74
N GLY A 561 12.39 7.46 38.90
CA GLY A 561 12.84 6.06 38.97
C GLY A 561 14.25 5.88 38.39
N ALA A 562 14.74 4.63 38.32
CA ALA A 562 16.06 4.33 37.77
C ALA A 562 16.17 4.73 36.29
N PHE A 563 15.20 4.31 35.48
CA PHE A 563 14.99 4.85 34.13
C PHE A 563 13.51 4.71 33.75
N THR A 564 12.75 5.78 33.93
CA THR A 564 11.33 5.84 33.54
C THR A 564 11.14 6.82 32.41
N SER A 565 10.39 6.44 31.38
CA SER A 565 10.13 7.29 30.22
C SER A 565 8.69 7.11 29.72
N VAL A 566 8.15 8.10 29.02
CA VAL A 566 6.82 7.99 28.40
C VAL A 566 6.96 7.25 27.06
N GLN A 567 6.28 6.11 26.92
CA GLN A 567 6.32 5.25 25.74
C GLN A 567 4.91 4.89 25.28
N GLY A 568 4.72 4.73 23.97
CA GLY A 568 3.46 4.29 23.37
C GLY A 568 3.70 3.25 22.28
N GLY A 569 2.77 3.16 21.34
CA GLY A 569 2.96 2.37 20.12
C GLY A 569 4.07 2.90 19.19
N PRO A 570 4.55 2.07 18.26
CA PRO A 570 5.51 2.49 17.24
C PRO A 570 4.92 3.58 16.31
N ARG A 571 5.76 4.55 15.93
CA ARG A 571 5.40 5.69 15.07
C ARG A 571 6.08 5.60 13.71
N HIS A 572 5.35 5.15 12.71
CA HIS A 572 5.86 4.98 11.35
C HIS A 572 5.82 6.29 10.53
N GLY A 573 6.55 6.32 9.41
CA GLY A 573 6.53 7.42 8.45
C GLY A 573 7.74 8.36 8.49
N LEU A 574 8.59 8.29 9.52
CA LEU A 574 9.75 9.18 9.69
C LEU A 574 11.12 8.50 9.50
N ALA A 575 11.14 7.22 9.07
CA ALA A 575 12.38 6.48 8.84
C ALA A 575 13.27 7.14 7.76
N SER A 576 12.66 7.78 6.76
CA SER A 576 13.37 8.56 5.73
C SER A 576 14.09 9.80 6.27
N SER A 577 13.76 10.22 7.50
CA SER A 577 14.43 11.30 8.25
C SER A 577 15.43 10.75 9.29
N GLY A 578 15.73 9.45 9.28
CA GLY A 578 16.61 8.82 10.25
C GLY A 578 15.95 8.51 11.61
N VAL A 579 14.64 8.71 11.75
CA VAL A 579 13.91 8.55 13.02
C VAL A 579 13.39 7.11 13.13
N PRO A 580 13.78 6.33 14.16
CA PRO A 580 13.23 5.01 14.38
C PRO A 580 11.76 5.11 14.80
N ALA A 581 11.01 4.02 14.54
CA ALA A 581 9.61 3.97 14.95
C ALA A 581 9.43 4.10 16.49
N GLY A 582 10.46 3.71 17.26
CA GLY A 582 10.41 3.74 18.72
C GLY A 582 9.29 2.87 19.28
N GLY A 583 8.74 3.32 20.41
CA GLY A 583 7.65 2.63 21.11
C GLY A 583 8.14 1.84 22.32
N ALA A 584 7.20 1.27 23.07
CA ALA A 584 7.53 0.46 24.25
C ALA A 584 8.36 -0.77 23.89
N MET A 585 9.29 -1.14 24.78
CA MET A 585 10.11 -2.36 24.63
C MET A 585 9.26 -3.63 24.71
N ASP A 586 8.23 -3.61 25.56
CA ASP A 586 7.28 -4.69 25.77
C ASP A 586 5.86 -4.16 25.48
N LEU A 587 5.49 -4.22 24.20
CA LEU A 587 4.19 -3.80 23.71
C LEU A 587 3.04 -4.64 24.30
N ALA A 588 3.30 -5.88 24.74
CA ALA A 588 2.29 -6.75 25.34
C ALA A 588 1.84 -6.22 26.70
N SER A 589 2.80 -5.88 27.56
CA SER A 589 2.53 -5.34 28.89
C SER A 589 1.96 -3.91 28.84
N LEU A 590 2.42 -3.08 27.89
CA LEU A 590 1.79 -1.78 27.62
C LEU A 590 0.31 -1.95 27.28
N ALA A 591 -0.01 -2.86 26.36
CA ALA A 591 -1.38 -3.15 25.96
C ALA A 591 -2.23 -3.70 27.10
N ALA A 592 -1.68 -4.56 27.95
CA ALA A 592 -2.38 -5.07 29.12
C ALA A 592 -2.78 -3.93 30.07
N ALA A 593 -1.86 -3.00 30.38
CA ALA A 593 -2.15 -1.89 31.27
C ALA A 593 -3.18 -0.91 30.71
N ASN A 594 -3.08 -0.58 29.44
CA ASN A 594 -4.07 0.28 28.78
C ASN A 594 -5.46 -0.37 28.70
N ARG A 595 -5.54 -1.67 28.37
CA ARG A 595 -6.80 -2.40 28.32
C ARG A 595 -7.51 -2.44 29.67
N ALA A 596 -6.78 -2.55 30.77
CA ALA A 596 -7.36 -2.52 32.12
C ALA A 596 -8.11 -1.21 32.43
N LEU A 597 -7.76 -0.11 31.75
CA LEU A 597 -8.42 1.20 31.88
C LEU A 597 -9.45 1.49 30.77
N GLY A 598 -9.59 0.61 29.78
CA GLY A 598 -10.39 0.84 28.58
C GLY A 598 -9.76 1.85 27.61
N ASN A 599 -8.43 2.06 27.67
CA ASN A 599 -7.70 2.90 26.73
C ASN A 599 -7.46 2.16 25.40
N ASP A 600 -7.01 2.91 24.38
CA ASP A 600 -6.32 2.31 23.24
C ASP A 600 -5.13 1.47 23.72
N ALA A 601 -4.95 0.28 23.14
CA ALA A 601 -3.93 -0.66 23.57
C ALA A 601 -2.51 -0.06 23.54
N PHE A 602 -2.24 0.86 22.61
CA PHE A 602 -0.93 1.46 22.42
C PHE A 602 -0.90 2.94 22.81
N ALA A 603 -1.87 3.40 23.61
CA ALA A 603 -1.84 4.71 24.25
C ALA A 603 -0.58 4.86 25.11
N ALA A 604 -0.09 6.09 25.22
CA ALA A 604 1.15 6.35 25.93
C ALA A 604 0.99 6.10 27.43
N ALA A 605 2.00 5.46 28.01
CA ALA A 605 2.10 5.14 29.42
C ALA A 605 3.54 5.34 29.89
N LEU A 606 3.78 5.30 31.19
CA LEU A 606 5.14 5.26 31.72
C LEU A 606 5.70 3.85 31.58
N GLU A 607 6.80 3.71 30.84
CA GLU A 607 7.64 2.52 30.87
C GLU A 607 8.67 2.68 31.99
N ILE A 608 8.56 1.83 33.01
CA ILE A 608 9.39 1.80 34.21
C ILE A 608 10.45 0.73 34.03
N THR A 609 11.73 1.07 34.16
CA THR A 609 12.86 0.12 34.14
C THR A 609 13.44 -0.04 35.55
N LEU A 610 13.52 -1.27 36.06
CA LEU A 610 14.02 -1.67 37.39
C LEU A 610 13.26 -1.09 38.59
N THR A 611 13.29 0.22 38.79
CA THR A 611 12.64 0.93 39.90
C THR A 611 11.89 2.12 39.33
N GLY A 612 10.61 2.24 39.68
CA GLY A 612 9.75 3.31 39.16
C GLY A 612 9.75 4.57 40.01
N PRO A 613 9.09 5.64 39.52
CA PRO A 613 9.07 6.95 40.16
C PRO A 613 8.08 7.00 41.34
N GLU A 614 8.23 8.07 42.13
CA GLU A 614 7.19 8.59 43.01
C GLU A 614 6.46 9.75 42.31
N LEU A 615 5.14 9.66 42.28
CA LEU A 615 4.29 10.57 41.52
C LEU A 615 3.23 11.20 42.44
N GLU A 616 2.91 12.47 42.24
CA GLU A 616 1.78 13.15 42.87
C GLU A 616 0.67 13.36 41.83
N ALA A 617 -0.57 12.99 42.18
CA ALA A 617 -1.73 13.22 41.34
C ALA A 617 -2.17 14.69 41.38
N LEU A 618 -2.22 15.36 40.23
CA LEU A 618 -2.65 16.76 40.13
C LEU A 618 -4.17 16.91 39.98
N GLN A 619 -4.87 15.79 39.78
CA GLN A 619 -6.32 15.68 39.69
C GLN A 619 -6.77 14.25 40.06
N ASP A 620 -8.07 14.01 40.14
CA ASP A 620 -8.62 12.68 40.37
C ASP A 620 -8.44 11.81 39.11
N LEU A 621 -7.78 10.66 39.25
CA LEU A 621 -7.39 9.80 38.14
C LEU A 621 -7.71 8.33 38.40
N ARG A 622 -7.74 7.55 37.32
CA ARG A 622 -7.62 6.09 37.38
C ARG A 622 -6.32 5.69 36.71
N LEU A 623 -5.48 5.00 37.46
CA LEU A 623 -4.18 4.52 37.00
C LEU A 623 -4.18 3.00 36.99
N ALA A 624 -3.40 2.41 36.08
CA ALA A 624 -3.16 0.97 36.03
C ALA A 624 -1.66 0.69 36.04
N LEU A 625 -1.18 0.02 37.09
CA LEU A 625 0.19 -0.49 37.17
C LEU A 625 0.16 -1.97 36.75
N GLY A 626 0.64 -2.26 35.54
CA GLY A 626 0.28 -3.53 34.89
C GLY A 626 -1.23 -3.62 34.75
N THR A 627 -1.86 -4.70 35.21
CA THR A 627 -3.32 -4.87 35.16
C THR A 627 -4.05 -4.42 36.43
N ASP A 628 -3.34 -3.97 37.47
CA ASP A 628 -3.95 -3.53 38.72
C ASP A 628 -4.43 -2.08 38.61
N VAL A 629 -5.74 -1.88 38.63
CA VAL A 629 -6.39 -0.57 38.42
C VAL A 629 -6.78 0.03 39.76
N ARG A 630 -6.32 1.26 40.02
CA ARG A 630 -6.63 1.98 41.26
C ARG A 630 -7.11 3.40 40.97
N PRO A 631 -8.17 3.87 41.66
CA PRO A 631 -8.46 5.29 41.72
C PRO A 631 -7.42 6.00 42.60
N ILE A 632 -7.03 7.21 42.21
CA ILE A 632 -6.14 8.08 42.98
C ILE A 632 -6.75 9.48 43.03
N LYS A 633 -6.77 10.11 44.20
CA LYS A 633 -7.33 11.45 44.36
C LYS A 633 -6.26 12.51 44.15
N ARG A 634 -6.70 13.72 43.79
CA ARG A 634 -5.81 14.88 43.74
C ARG A 634 -5.04 15.05 45.05
N GLY A 635 -3.72 15.22 44.95
CA GLY A 635 -2.79 15.37 46.07
C GLY A 635 -2.21 14.06 46.61
N ASP A 636 -2.80 12.91 46.25
CA ASP A 636 -2.25 11.61 46.66
C ASP A 636 -0.90 11.35 46.00
N ARG A 637 -0.01 10.70 46.76
CA ARG A 637 1.29 10.24 46.27
C ARG A 637 1.26 8.74 45.98
N LEU A 638 1.82 8.37 44.83
CA LEU A 638 1.96 6.99 44.37
C LEU A 638 3.44 6.67 44.21
N ALA A 639 3.97 5.80 45.09
CA ALA A 639 5.24 5.13 44.88
C ALA A 639 4.99 3.86 44.05
N THR A 640 5.57 3.80 42.86
CA THR A 640 5.41 2.64 41.96
C THR A 640 6.29 1.45 42.35
N GLY A 641 7.36 1.69 43.11
CA GLY A 641 8.23 0.67 43.70
C GLY A 641 9.14 -0.05 42.69
N GLN A 642 9.70 -1.18 43.12
CA GLN A 642 10.61 -2.00 42.32
C GLN A 642 9.86 -3.03 41.47
N VAL A 643 10.33 -3.25 40.24
CA VAL A 643 9.83 -4.28 39.34
C VAL A 643 10.13 -5.67 39.93
N ARG A 644 9.06 -6.40 40.30
CA ARG A 644 9.19 -7.71 40.97
C ARG A 644 9.66 -8.83 40.04
N ARG A 645 9.13 -8.87 38.80
CA ARG A 645 9.43 -9.89 37.78
C ARG A 645 9.88 -9.21 36.49
N GLY A 646 10.95 -9.72 35.88
CA GLY A 646 11.57 -9.09 34.70
C GLY A 646 12.31 -7.80 35.04
N VAL A 647 12.38 -6.88 34.08
CA VAL A 647 13.05 -5.57 34.21
C VAL A 647 12.17 -4.37 33.89
N ARG A 648 10.97 -4.57 33.32
CA ARG A 648 10.07 -3.49 32.90
C ARG A 648 8.65 -3.65 33.42
N ALA A 649 8.04 -2.54 33.82
CA ALA A 649 6.63 -2.42 34.16
C ALA A 649 6.01 -1.20 33.47
N TYR A 650 4.67 -1.16 33.39
CA TYR A 650 3.95 -0.06 32.74
C TYR A 650 2.92 0.55 33.68
N LEU A 651 2.91 1.88 33.78
CA LEU A 651 1.88 2.65 34.48
C LEU A 651 1.07 3.46 33.46
N ALA A 652 -0.16 3.04 33.19
CA ALA A 652 -1.09 3.74 32.32
C ALA A 652 -2.02 4.66 33.11
N ALA A 653 -2.41 5.79 32.51
CA ALA A 653 -3.45 6.68 33.03
C ALA A 653 -4.68 6.62 32.12
N LYS A 654 -5.89 6.72 32.67
CA LYS A 654 -7.11 6.70 31.86
C LYS A 654 -7.10 7.87 30.87
N GLY A 655 -7.30 7.58 29.59
CA GLY A 655 -7.15 8.55 28.49
C GLY A 655 -5.75 8.62 27.86
N GLY A 656 -4.73 8.03 28.49
CA GLY A 656 -3.34 8.01 28.01
C GLY A 656 -2.55 9.28 28.32
N LEU A 657 -1.22 9.18 28.27
CA LEU A 657 -0.29 10.30 28.44
C LEU A 657 0.05 10.99 27.09
N ALA A 658 0.53 12.22 27.15
CA ALA A 658 1.11 12.91 26.00
C ALA A 658 2.44 12.27 25.59
N LEU A 659 2.60 11.93 24.31
CA LEU A 659 3.86 11.40 23.78
C LEU A 659 4.88 12.53 23.53
N PRO A 660 6.17 12.32 23.82
CA PRO A 660 7.25 13.18 23.33
C PRO A 660 7.25 13.28 21.80
N LEU A 661 7.86 14.31 21.20
CA LEU A 661 7.89 14.43 19.73
C LEU A 661 8.72 13.28 19.09
N PRO A 662 8.40 12.84 17.86
CA PRO A 662 9.20 11.84 17.17
C PRO A 662 10.66 12.28 16.98
N GLY A 663 11.60 11.37 17.28
CA GLY A 663 13.03 11.64 17.13
C GLY A 663 13.66 12.47 18.26
N GLU A 664 12.88 12.89 19.25
CA GLU A 664 13.45 13.40 20.50
C GLU A 664 14.25 12.30 21.21
N PRO A 665 15.44 12.61 21.76
CA PRO A 665 16.19 11.67 22.57
C PRO A 665 15.36 11.22 23.78
N ILE A 666 15.22 9.91 23.94
CA ILE A 666 14.56 9.34 25.12
C ILE A 666 15.45 9.59 26.33
N ARG A 667 14.86 10.20 27.36
CA ARG A 667 15.50 10.47 28.64
C ARG A 667 14.64 9.98 29.79
N ALA A 668 15.27 9.79 30.95
CA ALA A 668 14.56 9.59 32.19
C ALA A 668 13.73 10.85 32.55
N LEU A 669 12.60 10.63 33.20
CA LEU A 669 11.82 11.69 33.83
C LEU A 669 12.68 12.43 34.87
N ALA A 670 12.48 13.74 34.99
CA ALA A 670 13.16 14.58 35.98
C ALA A 670 12.23 14.89 37.17
N ALA A 671 12.82 15.12 38.35
CA ALA A 671 12.07 15.63 39.50
C ALA A 671 11.42 16.99 39.16
N GLY A 672 10.18 17.18 39.57
CA GLY A 672 9.36 18.36 39.26
C GLY A 672 8.71 18.35 37.88
N GLU A 673 9.03 17.40 37.00
CA GLU A 673 8.42 17.29 35.68
C GLU A 673 6.92 16.98 35.79
N VAL A 674 6.11 17.66 34.97
CA VAL A 674 4.65 17.46 34.92
C VAL A 674 4.31 16.65 33.67
N LEU A 675 3.58 15.56 33.87
CA LEU A 675 3.09 14.69 32.82
C LEU A 675 1.66 15.09 32.45
N HIS A 676 1.42 15.25 31.16
CA HIS A 676 0.15 15.70 30.62
C HIS A 676 -0.62 14.55 29.96
N GLY A 677 -1.94 14.69 29.86
CA GLY A 677 -2.81 13.75 29.15
C GLY A 677 -2.64 13.83 27.64
N ALA A 678 -3.03 12.77 26.94
CA ALA A 678 -3.07 12.80 25.48
C ALA A 678 -4.10 13.84 24.98
N SER A 679 -3.73 14.59 23.95
CA SER A 679 -4.64 15.53 23.25
C SER A 679 -4.94 14.98 21.86
N GLY A 680 -6.22 14.87 21.52
CA GLY A 680 -6.68 14.40 20.21
C GLY A 680 -7.62 13.19 20.24
N PRO A 681 -8.21 12.82 19.09
CA PRO A 681 -9.19 11.75 19.01
C PRO A 681 -8.57 10.39 19.36
N ARG A 682 -9.26 9.66 20.23
CA ARG A 682 -8.90 8.30 20.65
C ARG A 682 -8.92 7.39 19.42
N ARG A 683 -7.75 6.96 18.95
CA ARG A 683 -7.65 5.91 17.93
C ARG A 683 -7.90 4.57 18.60
N GLN A 684 -8.85 3.78 18.12
CA GLN A 684 -8.89 2.35 18.45
C GLN A 684 -7.88 1.65 17.54
N GLY A 685 -6.75 1.26 18.09
CA GLY A 685 -5.75 0.42 17.45
C GLY A 685 -6.25 -1.01 17.30
N ALA A 686 -5.61 -1.76 16.39
CA ALA A 686 -5.86 -3.19 16.21
C ALA A 686 -5.66 -3.95 17.54
N GLU A 687 -6.44 -5.01 17.74
CA GLU A 687 -6.33 -5.85 18.93
C GLU A 687 -4.94 -6.51 18.97
N PRO A 688 -4.09 -6.16 19.95
CA PRO A 688 -2.76 -6.76 20.04
C PRO A 688 -2.86 -8.25 20.37
N PRO A 689 -1.93 -9.08 19.88
CA PRO A 689 -1.91 -10.50 20.21
C PRO A 689 -1.85 -10.71 21.73
N ARG A 690 -2.57 -11.71 22.23
CA ARG A 690 -2.37 -12.23 23.59
C ARG A 690 -1.02 -12.94 23.60
N LEU A 691 0.03 -12.21 23.92
CA LEU A 691 1.39 -12.74 23.96
C LEU A 691 1.65 -13.44 25.30
N PRO A 692 2.32 -14.60 25.30
CA PRO A 692 2.70 -15.26 26.54
C PRO A 692 3.74 -14.41 27.24
N ILE A 693 3.40 -13.87 28.42
CA ILE A 693 4.39 -13.21 29.26
C ILE A 693 4.97 -14.25 30.20
N ARG A 694 6.16 -14.77 29.88
CA ARG A 694 6.92 -15.67 30.76
C ARG A 694 7.87 -14.84 31.61
N TRP A 695 7.90 -15.13 32.90
CA TRP A 695 8.64 -14.34 33.88
C TRP A 695 9.61 -15.22 34.65
N GLY A 696 10.88 -14.84 34.70
CA GLY A 696 11.85 -15.46 35.61
C GLY A 696 12.30 -16.87 35.21
N GLU A 697 12.11 -17.26 33.95
CA GLU A 697 12.73 -18.48 33.42
C GLU A 697 14.26 -18.32 33.41
N PRO A 698 15.03 -19.34 33.81
CA PRO A 698 16.49 -19.30 33.77
C PRO A 698 17.02 -19.20 32.33
N LEU A 699 16.26 -19.73 31.37
CA LEU A 699 16.53 -19.73 29.93
C LEU A 699 15.30 -19.22 29.16
N ILE A 700 15.51 -18.23 28.30
CA ILE A 700 14.49 -17.71 27.39
C ILE A 700 14.75 -18.25 25.99
N GLU A 701 13.76 -18.97 25.44
CA GLU A 701 13.78 -19.39 24.05
C GLU A 701 13.04 -18.38 23.17
N VAL A 702 13.68 -17.97 22.09
CA VAL A 702 13.16 -16.93 21.19
C VAL A 702 13.23 -17.41 19.76
N ARG A 703 12.10 -17.41 19.06
CA ARG A 703 12.10 -17.78 17.64
C ARG A 703 12.66 -16.66 16.80
N ALA A 704 13.48 -17.03 15.81
CA ALA A 704 14.04 -16.09 14.85
C ALA A 704 14.14 -16.69 13.45
N HIS A 705 13.97 -15.84 12.45
CA HIS A 705 14.22 -16.16 11.06
C HIS A 705 15.70 -15.95 10.71
N ARG A 706 16.21 -16.67 9.72
CA ARG A 706 17.53 -16.40 9.14
C ARG A 706 17.62 -14.95 8.65
N GLY A 707 18.74 -14.31 8.97
CA GLY A 707 19.02 -12.93 8.59
C GLY A 707 19.49 -12.79 7.14
N PRO A 708 19.45 -11.56 6.60
CA PRO A 708 19.81 -11.29 5.20
C PRO A 708 21.29 -11.57 4.87
N GLN A 709 22.18 -11.56 5.87
CA GLN A 709 23.61 -11.87 5.68
C GLN A 709 23.99 -13.24 6.24
N TRP A 710 23.09 -14.23 6.19
CA TRP A 710 23.35 -15.60 6.64
C TRP A 710 24.71 -16.14 6.13
N HIS A 711 25.05 -15.86 4.88
CA HIS A 711 26.26 -16.35 4.19
C HIS A 711 27.56 -15.64 4.60
N PHE A 712 27.51 -14.63 5.49
CA PHE A 712 28.69 -13.90 5.95
C PHE A 712 29.38 -14.58 7.13
N PHE A 713 28.72 -15.58 7.72
CA PHE A 713 29.21 -16.33 8.88
C PHE A 713 29.70 -17.69 8.40
N ALA A 714 30.77 -18.20 9.02
CA ALA A 714 31.38 -19.49 8.63
C ALA A 714 30.55 -20.69 9.08
N SER A 715 29.85 -20.55 10.20
CA SER A 715 28.97 -21.58 10.79
C SER A 715 27.73 -20.90 11.37
N PRO A 716 26.85 -20.32 10.54
CA PRO A 716 25.69 -19.57 11.02
C PRO A 716 24.68 -20.44 11.78
N GLU A 717 24.66 -21.75 11.55
CA GLU A 717 23.81 -22.72 12.25
C GLU A 717 24.10 -22.74 13.77
N ASP A 718 25.37 -22.55 14.15
CA ASP A 718 25.81 -22.44 15.54
C ASP A 718 25.04 -21.38 16.35
N PHE A 719 24.51 -20.35 15.67
CA PHE A 719 23.73 -19.31 16.32
C PHE A 719 22.47 -19.85 17.00
N PHE A 720 21.82 -20.87 16.41
CA PHE A 720 20.60 -21.48 16.93
C PHE A 720 20.88 -22.60 17.94
N ASP A 721 22.08 -23.19 17.91
CA ASP A 721 22.45 -24.30 18.81
C ASP A 721 23.09 -23.83 20.13
N ARG A 722 23.47 -22.55 20.22
CA ARG A 722 24.22 -21.99 21.36
C ARG A 722 23.37 -21.14 22.29
N GLU A 723 23.79 -21.10 23.55
CA GLU A 723 23.25 -20.22 24.60
C GLU A 723 24.06 -18.93 24.68
N TYR A 724 23.35 -17.81 24.83
CA TYR A 724 23.92 -16.49 25.08
C TYR A 724 23.38 -15.89 26.37
N ARG A 725 24.08 -14.93 26.95
CA ARG A 725 23.66 -14.21 28.16
C ARG A 725 23.50 -12.72 27.91
N VAL A 726 22.39 -12.15 28.36
CA VAL A 726 22.16 -10.71 28.29
C VAL A 726 23.18 -9.97 29.14
N THR A 727 23.82 -8.94 28.59
CA THR A 727 24.85 -8.18 29.31
C THR A 727 24.29 -6.92 29.99
N PRO A 728 24.96 -6.38 31.02
CA PRO A 728 24.58 -5.13 31.69
C PRO A 728 24.63 -3.88 30.78
N SER A 729 25.29 -3.95 29.62
CA SER A 729 25.40 -2.85 28.66
C SER A 729 24.21 -2.75 27.69
N SER A 730 23.16 -3.54 27.93
CA SER A 730 21.93 -3.56 27.12
C SER A 730 21.03 -2.38 27.43
N ASP A 731 20.42 -1.82 26.39
CA ASP A 731 19.50 -0.68 26.50
C ASP A 731 18.30 -0.84 25.53
N ARG A 732 17.56 0.26 25.30
CA ARG A 732 16.42 0.26 24.38
C ARG A 732 16.82 0.29 22.89
N ARG A 733 18.08 0.59 22.57
CA ARG A 733 18.63 0.53 21.20
C ARG A 733 19.00 -0.90 20.84
N GLY A 734 19.50 -1.68 21.79
CA GLY A 734 19.70 -3.11 21.59
C GLY A 734 20.12 -3.88 22.84
N LEU A 735 19.76 -5.16 22.86
CA LEU A 735 20.23 -6.12 23.85
C LEU A 735 21.55 -6.72 23.39
N ARG A 736 22.60 -6.49 24.17
CA ARG A 736 23.94 -7.01 23.90
C ARG A 736 24.10 -8.36 24.57
N LEU A 737 24.51 -9.36 23.80
CA LEU A 737 24.63 -10.73 24.25
C LEU A 737 26.10 -11.14 24.36
N HIS A 738 26.41 -11.92 25.38
CA HIS A 738 27.71 -12.54 25.59
C HIS A 738 27.58 -14.06 25.50
N GLY A 739 28.45 -14.71 24.74
CA GLY A 739 28.44 -16.15 24.53
C GLY A 739 29.58 -16.54 23.59
N PRO A 740 29.50 -17.72 22.95
CA PRO A 740 30.48 -18.10 21.95
C PRO A 740 30.47 -17.10 20.78
N ALA A 741 31.62 -16.53 20.44
CA ALA A 741 31.73 -15.58 19.33
C ALA A 741 31.38 -16.25 18.00
N MET A 742 30.63 -15.55 17.15
CA MET A 742 30.29 -16.04 15.81
C MET A 742 31.50 -15.91 14.87
N ALA A 743 31.89 -17.04 14.27
CA ALA A 743 32.94 -17.04 13.25
C ALA A 743 32.46 -16.33 11.98
N LEU A 744 33.18 -15.29 11.57
CA LEU A 744 32.90 -14.51 10.38
C LEU A 744 33.66 -15.09 9.17
N ALA A 745 32.95 -15.44 8.10
CA ALA A 745 33.55 -15.83 6.81
C ALA A 745 33.99 -14.61 5.98
N ARG A 746 33.44 -13.42 6.29
CA ARG A 746 33.73 -12.14 5.65
C ARG A 746 33.75 -11.03 6.69
N ARG A 747 34.30 -9.86 6.37
CA ARG A 747 34.22 -8.69 7.27
C ARG A 747 32.75 -8.40 7.60
N SER A 748 32.46 -8.20 8.88
CA SER A 748 31.11 -7.86 9.35
C SER A 748 30.67 -6.46 8.91
N ASP A 749 31.64 -5.55 8.67
CA ASP A 749 31.38 -4.22 8.14
C ASP A 749 30.82 -4.31 6.71
N ILE A 750 29.58 -3.90 6.55
CA ILE A 750 28.86 -3.83 5.28
C ILE A 750 28.47 -2.37 4.96
N PRO A 751 28.22 -2.05 3.68
CA PRO A 751 27.56 -0.80 3.33
C PRO A 751 26.30 -0.61 4.19
N PRO A 752 26.06 0.58 4.76
CA PRO A 752 24.93 0.78 5.65
C PRO A 752 23.61 0.48 4.93
N GLU A 753 22.76 -0.33 5.55
CA GLU A 753 21.45 -0.72 5.04
C GLU A 753 20.38 -0.55 6.12
N GLY A 754 19.10 -0.64 5.74
CA GLY A 754 17.97 -0.52 6.67
C GLY A 754 17.96 -1.64 7.74
N THR A 755 17.55 -1.31 8.97
CA THR A 755 17.46 -2.28 10.07
C THR A 755 16.02 -2.52 10.54
N ALA A 756 15.68 -3.78 10.77
CA ALA A 756 14.41 -4.18 11.37
C ALA A 756 14.51 -4.27 12.91
N PRO A 757 13.41 -4.06 13.66
CA PRO A 757 13.39 -4.36 15.09
C PRO A 757 13.55 -5.87 15.27
N GLY A 758 14.29 -6.30 16.28
CA GLY A 758 14.61 -7.71 16.50
C GLY A 758 15.69 -8.27 15.57
N ALA A 759 16.22 -7.50 14.60
CA ALA A 759 17.38 -7.93 13.83
C ALA A 759 18.58 -8.14 14.75
N VAL A 760 19.33 -9.23 14.56
CA VAL A 760 20.48 -9.60 15.37
C VAL A 760 21.75 -9.23 14.61
N GLN A 761 22.36 -8.10 14.98
CA GLN A 761 23.63 -7.64 14.42
C GLN A 761 24.80 -8.34 15.10
N VAL A 762 25.84 -8.65 14.34
CA VAL A 762 27.07 -9.25 14.85
C VAL A 762 28.26 -8.40 14.38
N PRO A 763 28.84 -7.54 15.23
CA PRO A 763 30.01 -6.74 14.89
C PRO A 763 31.28 -7.57 14.70
N GLY A 764 32.42 -6.92 14.46
CA GLY A 764 33.71 -7.60 14.22
C GLY A 764 34.24 -8.42 15.41
N ASP A 765 33.73 -8.20 16.62
CA ASP A 765 34.04 -9.00 17.82
C ASP A 765 33.26 -10.33 17.87
N GLY A 766 32.33 -10.56 16.93
CA GLY A 766 31.52 -11.77 16.87
C GLY A 766 30.39 -11.84 17.89
N MET A 767 30.15 -10.78 18.68
CA MET A 767 29.16 -10.78 19.77
C MET A 767 27.78 -10.29 19.28
N PRO A 768 26.70 -11.08 19.41
CA PRO A 768 25.39 -10.68 18.91
C PRO A 768 24.74 -9.51 19.67
N ILE A 769 24.03 -8.65 18.93
CA ILE A 769 23.25 -7.53 19.45
C ILE A 769 21.84 -7.57 18.84
N VAL A 770 20.82 -7.82 19.66
CA VAL A 770 19.41 -7.80 19.22
C VAL A 770 18.92 -6.36 19.20
N LEU A 771 18.58 -5.84 18.03
CA LEU A 771 18.19 -4.44 17.88
C LEU A 771 16.79 -4.15 18.43
N GLY A 772 16.68 -3.08 19.22
CA GLY A 772 15.45 -2.66 19.88
C GLY A 772 14.59 -1.67 19.08
N PRO A 773 13.52 -1.14 19.71
CA PRO A 773 12.65 -0.12 19.14
C PRO A 773 13.39 1.19 18.83
N ASP A 774 14.40 1.56 19.63
CA ASP A 774 15.15 2.83 19.49
C ASP A 774 16.44 2.68 18.68
N ARG A 775 16.63 1.53 18.02
CA ARG A 775 17.81 1.24 17.21
C ARG A 775 18.01 2.31 16.11
N PRO A 776 19.25 2.51 15.64
CA PRO A 776 19.49 3.23 14.39
C PRO A 776 18.71 2.61 13.22
N VAL A 777 18.03 3.42 12.41
CA VAL A 777 17.25 2.93 11.25
C VAL A 777 18.12 2.33 10.14
N THR A 778 19.41 2.64 10.14
CA THR A 778 20.41 2.02 9.28
C THR A 778 21.55 1.45 10.11
N GLY A 779 22.20 0.40 9.62
CA GLY A 779 23.29 -0.28 10.32
C GLY A 779 24.29 -0.88 9.35
N GLY A 780 25.57 -0.74 9.68
CA GLY A 780 26.69 -1.21 8.87
C GLY A 780 27.30 -2.53 9.32
N TYR A 781 26.64 -3.29 10.19
CA TYR A 781 27.08 -4.64 10.59
C TYR A 781 26.20 -5.71 9.97
N ALA A 782 26.76 -6.89 9.72
CA ALA A 782 26.04 -8.06 9.24
C ALA A 782 24.97 -8.53 10.24
N LYS A 783 23.83 -9.01 9.74
CA LYS A 783 22.71 -9.51 10.54
C LYS A 783 22.53 -11.00 10.30
N ILE A 784 22.70 -11.78 11.37
CA ILE A 784 22.62 -13.25 11.32
C ILE A 784 21.19 -13.78 11.40
N ALA A 785 20.32 -13.10 12.15
CA ALA A 785 18.95 -13.51 12.37
C ALA A 785 18.01 -12.31 12.56
N THR A 786 16.69 -12.55 12.53
CA THR A 786 15.67 -11.57 12.92
C THR A 786 14.65 -12.23 13.83
N VAL A 787 14.55 -11.74 15.06
CA VAL A 787 13.60 -12.21 16.08
C VAL A 787 12.16 -12.00 15.62
N ILE A 788 11.30 -13.00 15.83
CA ILE A 788 9.88 -12.88 15.55
C ILE A 788 9.27 -11.82 16.48
N PRO A 789 8.49 -10.85 15.96
CA PRO A 789 7.94 -9.76 16.77
C PRO A 789 7.13 -10.21 17.99
N ALA A 790 6.48 -11.38 17.92
CA ALA A 790 5.71 -11.97 19.01
C ALA A 790 6.56 -12.38 20.22
N ASP A 791 7.84 -12.72 20.01
CA ASP A 791 8.73 -13.20 21.07
C ASP A 791 9.64 -12.09 21.62
N PHE A 792 9.72 -10.93 20.96
CA PHE A 792 10.51 -9.79 21.41
C PHE A 792 10.19 -9.32 22.86
N PRO A 793 8.92 -9.31 23.31
CA PRO A 793 8.59 -9.00 24.71
C PRO A 793 9.31 -9.89 25.75
N LEU A 794 9.67 -11.13 25.40
CA LEU A 794 10.45 -11.99 26.29
C LEU A 794 11.85 -11.42 26.52
N LEU A 795 12.51 -10.97 25.45
CA LEU A 795 13.81 -10.31 25.52
C LEU A 795 13.73 -8.97 26.24
N ALA A 796 12.66 -8.21 26.01
CA ALA A 796 12.44 -6.91 26.67
C ALA A 796 12.37 -7.01 28.21
N GLN A 797 12.06 -8.19 28.74
CA GLN A 797 11.97 -8.49 30.17
C GLN A 797 13.19 -9.23 30.73
N ALA A 798 14.17 -9.58 29.89
CA ALA A 798 15.37 -10.28 30.30
C ALA A 798 16.28 -9.41 31.19
N ARG A 799 16.78 -9.99 32.28
CA ARG A 799 17.74 -9.34 33.18
C ARG A 799 19.16 -9.56 32.65
N PRO A 800 20.12 -8.68 33.00
CA PRO A 800 21.53 -9.03 32.85
C PRO A 800 21.82 -10.39 33.49
N GLY A 801 22.51 -11.26 32.76
CA GLY A 801 22.81 -12.64 33.15
C GLY A 801 21.79 -13.68 32.69
N THR A 802 20.56 -13.29 32.30
CA THR A 802 19.54 -14.21 31.77
C THR A 802 20.07 -14.91 30.53
N ALA A 803 19.93 -16.24 30.49
CA ALA A 803 20.28 -17.05 29.34
C ALA A 803 19.22 -16.94 28.25
N VAL A 804 19.66 -16.90 27.00
CA VAL A 804 18.82 -16.77 25.79
C VAL A 804 19.31 -17.79 24.78
N ARG A 805 18.38 -18.58 24.22
CA ARG A 805 18.61 -19.47 23.09
C ARG A 805 17.68 -19.08 21.94
N PHE A 806 18.22 -19.02 20.73
CA PHE A 806 17.41 -18.74 19.55
C PHE A 806 16.97 -20.05 18.91
N VAL A 807 15.72 -20.11 18.46
CA VAL A 807 15.16 -21.27 17.75
C VAL A 807 14.83 -20.87 16.33
N GLU A 808 15.31 -21.64 15.35
CA GLU A 808 15.04 -21.35 13.96
C GLU A 808 13.54 -21.52 13.65
N GLN A 809 12.94 -20.49 13.05
CA GLN A 809 11.61 -20.56 12.45
C GLN A 809 11.73 -20.33 10.93
N PRO A 810 11.31 -21.29 10.10
CA PRO A 810 11.27 -21.09 8.65
C PRO A 810 10.32 -19.96 8.24
N TRP A 811 10.60 -19.32 7.10
CA TRP A 811 9.64 -18.44 6.44
C TRP A 811 8.48 -19.28 5.89
N THR A 812 7.28 -19.16 6.47
CA THR A 812 6.05 -19.82 6.00
C THR A 812 5.23 -18.95 5.08
#